data_AF-A0A6I5P1I8-F1
#
_entry.id   AF-A0A6I5P1I8-F1
#
_cell.length_a   1.000
_cell.length_b   1.000
_cell.length_c   1.000
_cell.angle_alpha   90.00
_cell.angle_beta   90.00
_cell.angle_gamma   90.00
#
_symmetry.space_group_name_H-M   'P 1'
#
loop_
_entity.id
_entity.type
_entity.pdbx_description
1 polymer ?
#
loop_
_entity_poly.entity_id
_entity_poly.type
_entity_poly.pdbx_seq_one_letter_code
_entity_poly.pdbx_strand_id
1 'polypeptide(L)'
;MKRMTADPSVHQQNLQAAYRRLTEVQRTIVQVFAIFYEPVSRVNAGKCWSMAIPPWAGSQRIKPLTASQFSAQVTKAIQQGTLTQAQGLGPNCPELLVDIVVRDAIALGTFELIVDAIHRQFPLKRRYNSHGPRTFVQETAWLRELRIAVYREDQVAIDELREDADQAYWKLTQSVPTVIEQIINNPFDAAWFETLSLEFRQYGLRLTLAEAGRTGAAADNAFETVEELYQDGKLDPETTLTYVEQLWLRGHLREASGVLSATPVGEQPGKYLAWQGAIAFLTGQTDEAIAHFRASLKQAGKSKAAQASWFDSPATALFFLALLERGQPEDYQQAMACCQNLKSSQSHWLRSSMPLLERVIQVQGGLVSKVPERLRQGEDYFLRSPGIPSLLQAYGIFWLNTGNFRSWLPDYLTRLYREAARLDYGWLAMEFAALLFHLGEGVEEYDIYAELADALREECGSRPLLDIVQIQEPWELSLNALGQLTKAIAPQSPAAKPVLRLAWRLQFSSMDYWHLTPVEQKLSTKGGWTKGKQISLKRFTSPRDMPTYLTDHDRQIVANLEVEHPQYYYYGSPSYSFGEGALLALVGHPLVFWADMPDVRINIVAGEPELVVKQIWGDRLRLSLSPEIHTHNYTLAFKETPTRLKVIAVSDDHRRIAQLLAPSNRLEVPAHAQDQVLKAITAISSLITIQSDIGGGVAAAAVPADATPRVHLLPAGDGLKVSLLTHPFPEGGSYYRPGEGGKTVIAKVDGQRLQTERDLKAEKQQAKEVWCGPNWVCPAPSWTSLAKCWPSCWTMGTKPSCLASLLITSPFCGSTWIARRLPINT
;
A
#
# COMPACT_ATOMS: atom_id res chain seq x y z
N MET A 1 -9.24 24.07 15.82
CA MET A 1 -10.21 24.66 16.78
C MET A 1 -10.23 23.81 18.04
N LYS A 2 -9.73 24.37 19.14
CA LYS A 2 -9.63 23.74 20.46
C LYS A 2 -11.00 23.77 21.16
N ARG A 3 -11.66 22.62 21.31
CA ARG A 3 -12.34 22.31 22.57
C ARG A 3 -11.42 21.31 23.26
N MET A 4 -10.63 21.78 24.22
CA MET A 4 -10.09 20.88 25.23
C MET A 4 -11.30 20.34 25.98
N THR A 5 -11.74 19.14 25.60
CA THR A 5 -12.59 18.33 26.46
C THR A 5 -11.86 18.19 27.79
N ALA A 6 -12.52 18.53 28.90
CA ALA A 6 -11.97 18.33 30.23
C ALA A 6 -11.51 16.86 30.36
N ASP A 7 -10.40 16.65 31.06
CA ASP A 7 -9.88 15.31 31.36
C ASP A 7 -11.01 14.45 31.94
N PRO A 8 -11.36 13.30 31.32
CA PRO A 8 -12.41 12.41 31.79
C PRO A 8 -12.26 12.02 33.27
N SER A 9 -11.02 11.89 33.75
CA SER A 9 -10.73 11.58 35.16
C SER A 9 -11.20 12.69 36.10
N VAL A 10 -10.93 13.95 35.75
CA VAL A 10 -11.36 15.13 36.53
C VAL A 10 -12.89 15.24 36.53
N HIS A 11 -13.54 14.94 35.41
CA HIS A 11 -15.01 14.95 35.35
C HIS A 11 -15.62 13.87 36.27
N GLN A 12 -15.08 12.65 36.25
CA GLN A 12 -15.53 11.56 37.11
C GLN A 12 -15.32 11.87 38.60
N GLN A 13 -14.16 12.43 38.99
CA GLN A 13 -13.89 12.86 40.36
C GLN A 13 -14.91 13.90 40.85
N ASN A 14 -15.28 14.85 39.99
CA ASN A 14 -16.31 15.84 40.30
C ASN A 14 -17.70 15.21 40.50
N LEU A 15 -18.08 14.24 39.67
CA LEU A 15 -19.33 13.49 39.81
C LEU A 15 -19.35 12.69 41.13
N GLN A 16 -18.25 12.01 41.46
CA GLN A 16 -18.12 11.27 42.71
C GLN A 16 -18.23 12.20 43.93
N ALA A 17 -17.56 13.35 43.90
CA ALA A 17 -17.64 14.35 44.97
C ALA A 17 -19.07 14.92 45.11
N ALA A 18 -19.77 15.17 44.00
CA ALA A 18 -21.16 15.60 44.00
C ALA A 18 -22.08 14.53 44.62
N TYR A 19 -21.90 13.26 44.24
CA TYR A 19 -22.66 12.14 44.80
C TYR A 19 -22.45 11.99 46.31
N ARG A 20 -21.22 12.09 46.80
CA ARG A 20 -20.90 12.00 48.25
C ARG A 20 -21.53 13.12 49.08
N ARG A 21 -21.85 14.28 48.48
CA ARG A 21 -22.53 15.40 49.14
C ARG A 21 -24.06 15.25 49.19
N LEU A 22 -24.62 14.26 48.51
CA LEU A 22 -26.06 14.02 48.52
C LEU A 22 -26.53 13.55 49.90
N THR A 23 -27.73 13.96 50.27
CA THR A 23 -28.41 13.38 51.45
C THR A 23 -28.67 11.90 51.23
N GLU A 24 -28.86 11.14 52.32
CA GLU A 24 -29.13 9.70 52.24
C GLU A 24 -30.34 9.37 51.36
N VAL A 25 -31.41 10.16 51.46
CA VAL A 25 -32.60 10.02 50.60
C VAL A 25 -32.24 10.26 49.13
N GLN A 26 -31.43 11.27 48.82
CA GLN A 26 -31.02 11.53 47.44
C GLN A 26 -30.09 10.42 46.90
N ARG A 27 -29.16 9.90 47.70
CA ARG A 27 -28.29 8.79 47.31
C ARG A 27 -29.09 7.55 46.92
N THR A 28 -30.03 7.13 47.77
CA THR A 28 -30.90 5.97 47.46
C THR A 28 -31.78 6.18 46.23
N ILE A 29 -32.18 7.42 45.91
CA ILE A 29 -32.85 7.73 44.64
C ILE A 29 -31.90 7.51 43.46
N VAL A 30 -30.68 8.04 43.52
CA VAL A 30 -29.68 7.86 42.46
C VAL A 30 -29.30 6.38 42.30
N GLN A 31 -29.23 5.60 43.38
CA GLN A 31 -29.03 4.14 43.34
C GLN A 31 -30.08 3.42 42.48
N VAL A 32 -31.35 3.81 42.59
CA VAL A 32 -32.41 3.24 41.73
C VAL A 32 -32.11 3.52 40.26
N PHE A 33 -31.74 4.75 39.89
CA PHE A 33 -31.41 5.08 38.50
C PHE A 33 -30.12 4.40 37.99
N ALA A 34 -29.12 4.23 38.85
CA ALA A 34 -27.87 3.56 38.49
C ALA A 34 -28.08 2.05 38.24
N ILE A 35 -28.81 1.36 39.12
CA ILE A 35 -29.14 -0.06 38.95
C ILE A 35 -30.14 -0.26 37.81
N PHE A 36 -31.05 0.69 37.56
CA PHE A 36 -31.94 0.64 36.40
C PHE A 36 -31.18 0.76 35.07
N TYR A 37 -30.05 1.47 35.07
CA TYR A 37 -29.11 1.71 33.96
C TYR A 37 -29.68 2.43 32.71
N GLU A 38 -30.95 2.22 32.38
CA GLU A 38 -31.62 2.83 31.24
C GLU A 38 -32.46 4.08 31.63
N PRO A 39 -32.72 5.00 30.68
CA PRO A 39 -33.62 6.14 30.93
C PRO A 39 -35.01 5.69 31.39
N VAL A 40 -35.42 6.11 32.58
CA VAL A 40 -36.68 5.66 33.20
C VAL A 40 -37.53 6.82 33.68
N SER A 41 -38.86 6.69 33.57
CA SER A 41 -39.77 7.72 34.04
C SER A 41 -39.66 7.90 35.56
N ARG A 42 -39.81 9.15 36.04
CA ARG A 42 -39.79 9.47 37.48
C ARG A 42 -40.84 8.67 38.27
N VAL A 43 -41.99 8.38 37.64
CA VAL A 43 -43.06 7.58 38.24
C VAL A 43 -42.60 6.15 38.48
N ASN A 44 -41.98 5.51 37.49
CA ASN A 44 -41.57 4.13 37.60
C ASN A 44 -40.36 3.96 38.54
N ALA A 45 -39.38 4.86 38.46
CA ALA A 45 -38.28 4.90 39.42
C ALA A 45 -38.81 5.11 40.86
N GLY A 46 -39.79 5.99 41.03
CA GLY A 46 -40.43 6.24 42.32
C GLY A 46 -41.16 5.02 42.90
N LYS A 47 -41.80 4.20 42.05
CA LYS A 47 -42.38 2.92 42.47
C LYS A 47 -41.33 1.94 42.96
N CYS A 48 -40.21 1.81 42.24
CA CYS A 48 -39.11 0.94 42.64
C CYS A 48 -38.50 1.41 43.97
N TRP A 49 -38.22 2.71 44.09
CA TRP A 49 -37.69 3.30 45.32
C TRP A 49 -38.62 3.10 46.52
N SER A 50 -39.92 3.31 46.34
CA SER A 50 -40.91 3.16 47.43
C SER A 50 -41.06 1.71 47.89
N MET A 51 -40.81 0.75 46.99
CA MET A 51 -40.87 -0.68 47.30
C MET A 51 -39.58 -1.19 47.97
N ALA A 52 -38.42 -0.61 47.64
CA ALA A 52 -37.13 -1.06 48.14
C ALA A 52 -36.67 -0.34 49.41
N ILE A 53 -36.70 1.01 49.41
CA ILE A 53 -35.92 1.82 50.35
C ILE A 53 -36.60 2.05 51.70
N PRO A 54 -37.88 2.43 51.80
CA PRO A 54 -38.53 2.57 53.10
C PRO A 54 -38.57 1.26 53.93
N PRO A 55 -38.78 0.07 53.32
CA PRO A 55 -38.65 -1.20 54.05
C PRO A 55 -37.23 -1.46 54.56
N TRP A 56 -36.21 -1.16 53.77
CA TRP A 56 -34.80 -1.29 54.15
C TRP A 56 -34.41 -0.37 55.31
N ALA A 57 -34.69 0.93 55.18
CA ALA A 57 -34.25 1.93 56.15
C ALA A 57 -35.04 1.90 57.46
N GLY A 58 -36.25 1.34 57.43
CA GLY A 58 -37.25 1.52 58.48
C GLY A 58 -37.93 2.90 58.39
N SER A 59 -39.23 2.93 58.66
CA SER A 59 -40.07 4.13 58.49
C SER A 59 -39.70 5.32 59.37
N GLN A 60 -38.83 5.13 60.36
CA GLN A 60 -38.31 6.20 61.22
C GLN A 60 -37.10 6.92 60.61
N ARG A 61 -36.28 6.25 59.80
CA ARG A 61 -35.08 6.82 59.17
C ARG A 61 -35.39 7.46 57.82
N ILE A 62 -36.09 6.71 56.95
CA ILE A 62 -36.51 7.20 55.63
C ILE A 62 -38.01 6.98 55.48
N LYS A 63 -38.76 8.07 55.42
CA LYS A 63 -40.22 8.04 55.19
C LYS A 63 -40.50 7.81 53.70
N PRO A 64 -41.57 7.07 53.35
CA PRO A 64 -42.07 7.02 51.99
C PRO A 64 -42.35 8.43 51.44
N LEU A 65 -41.95 8.68 50.20
CA LEU A 65 -42.17 9.95 49.53
C LEU A 65 -43.43 9.88 48.66
N THR A 66 -44.18 10.98 48.59
CA THR A 66 -45.21 11.13 47.56
C THR A 66 -44.58 11.27 46.17
N ALA A 67 -45.34 11.02 45.10
CA ALA A 67 -44.84 11.16 43.72
C ALA A 67 -44.28 12.57 43.42
N SER A 68 -44.88 13.62 44.00
CA SER A 68 -44.39 15.00 43.88
C SER A 68 -43.08 15.21 44.64
N GLN A 69 -42.98 14.71 45.88
CA GLN A 69 -41.75 14.79 46.67
C GLN A 69 -40.60 14.03 46.00
N PHE A 70 -40.83 12.82 45.51
CA PHE A 70 -39.84 12.04 44.75
C PHE A 70 -39.39 12.81 43.50
N SER A 71 -40.33 13.34 42.72
CA SER A 71 -40.03 14.13 41.51
C SER A 71 -39.22 15.39 41.81
N ALA A 72 -39.46 16.03 42.97
CA ALA A 72 -38.66 17.18 43.42
C ALA A 72 -37.23 16.77 43.76
N GLN A 73 -37.02 15.62 44.42
CA GLN A 73 -35.69 15.09 44.70
C GLN A 73 -34.93 14.71 43.42
N VAL A 74 -35.59 14.09 42.44
CA VAL A 74 -34.99 13.82 41.12
C VAL A 74 -34.57 15.12 40.44
N THR A 75 -35.39 16.17 40.52
CA THR A 75 -35.04 17.49 39.94
C THR A 75 -33.79 18.07 40.60
N LYS A 76 -33.67 17.96 41.92
CA LYS A 76 -32.47 18.39 42.66
C LYS A 76 -31.23 17.59 42.24
N ALA A 77 -31.34 16.27 42.12
CA ALA A 77 -30.26 15.41 41.67
C ALA A 77 -29.79 15.75 40.24
N ILE A 78 -30.72 16.13 39.34
CA ILE A 78 -30.38 16.63 38.00
C ILE A 78 -29.65 17.97 38.08
N GLN A 79 -30.13 18.91 38.89
CA GLN A 79 -29.47 20.22 39.10
C GLN A 79 -28.07 20.07 39.72
N GLN A 80 -27.86 19.03 40.53
CA GLN A 80 -26.58 18.69 41.14
C GLN A 80 -25.65 17.88 40.22
N GLY A 81 -26.12 17.50 39.03
CA GLY A 81 -25.34 16.74 38.04
C GLY A 81 -25.18 15.25 38.36
N THR A 82 -25.82 14.73 39.41
CA THR A 82 -25.76 13.31 39.79
C THR A 82 -26.81 12.47 39.07
N LEU A 83 -27.76 13.10 38.38
CA LEU A 83 -28.63 12.51 37.36
C LEU A 83 -28.60 13.38 36.11
N THR A 84 -28.86 12.79 34.95
CA THR A 84 -29.03 13.50 33.68
C THR A 84 -30.40 13.22 33.09
N GLN A 85 -30.89 14.12 32.23
CA GLN A 85 -32.13 13.90 31.50
C GLN A 85 -31.99 14.51 30.10
N ALA A 86 -31.85 13.65 29.09
CA ALA A 86 -31.88 14.06 27.69
C ALA A 86 -33.31 14.41 27.24
N GLN A 87 -33.43 15.26 26.22
CA GLN A 87 -34.73 15.69 25.71
C GLN A 87 -35.54 14.48 25.20
N GLY A 88 -36.77 14.34 25.66
CA GLY A 88 -37.67 13.25 25.28
C GLY A 88 -37.40 11.91 25.99
N LEU A 89 -36.37 11.83 26.84
CA LEU A 89 -36.05 10.63 27.61
C LEU A 89 -36.30 10.82 29.11
N GLY A 90 -36.45 9.70 29.83
CA GLY A 90 -36.48 9.70 31.29
C GLY A 90 -35.13 10.08 31.91
N PRO A 91 -35.07 10.47 33.19
CA PRO A 91 -33.80 10.63 33.88
C PRO A 91 -33.01 9.32 33.94
N ASN A 92 -31.68 9.43 33.97
CA ASN A 92 -30.74 8.33 34.13
C ASN A 92 -29.52 8.75 34.96
N CYS A 93 -28.76 7.77 35.45
CA CYS A 93 -27.46 8.02 36.09
C CYS A 93 -26.40 8.28 34.99
N PRO A 94 -25.50 9.26 35.15
CA PRO A 94 -24.37 9.43 34.24
C PRO A 94 -23.48 8.18 34.21
N GLU A 95 -23.03 7.74 33.03
CA GLU A 95 -22.25 6.49 32.85
C GLU A 95 -21.01 6.43 33.76
N LEU A 96 -20.24 7.52 33.86
CA LEU A 96 -19.05 7.61 34.73
C LEU A 96 -19.34 7.52 36.22
N LEU A 97 -20.61 7.62 36.63
CA LEU A 97 -21.05 7.57 38.03
C LEU A 97 -21.75 6.25 38.37
N VAL A 98 -22.18 5.46 37.39
CA VAL A 98 -23.01 4.25 37.61
C VAL A 98 -22.35 3.30 38.60
N ASP A 99 -21.12 2.86 38.35
CA ASP A 99 -20.49 1.80 39.14
C ASP A 99 -20.13 2.26 40.56
N ILE A 100 -19.75 3.52 40.72
CA ILE A 100 -19.58 4.17 42.04
C ILE A 100 -20.86 4.03 42.87
N VAL A 101 -22.01 4.31 42.26
CA VAL A 101 -23.31 4.31 42.94
C VAL A 101 -23.79 2.88 43.21
N VAL A 102 -23.58 1.95 42.27
CA VAL A 102 -23.99 0.56 42.46
C VAL A 102 -23.17 -0.09 43.58
N ARG A 103 -21.85 0.14 43.64
CA ARG A 103 -21.00 -0.35 44.73
C ARG A 103 -21.39 0.24 46.10
N ASP A 104 -21.78 1.52 46.14
CA ASP A 104 -22.36 2.13 47.34
C ASP A 104 -23.69 1.47 47.75
N ALA A 105 -24.53 1.08 46.79
CA ALA A 105 -25.76 0.32 47.07
C ALA A 105 -25.49 -1.09 47.62
N ILE A 106 -24.45 -1.76 47.12
CA ILE A 106 -23.99 -3.07 47.63
C ILE A 106 -23.49 -2.91 49.07
N ALA A 107 -22.60 -1.94 49.32
CA ALA A 107 -22.06 -1.67 50.65
C ALA A 107 -23.14 -1.31 51.69
N LEU A 108 -24.22 -0.64 51.25
CA LEU A 108 -25.37 -0.29 52.09
C LEU A 108 -26.41 -1.42 52.23
N GLY A 109 -26.31 -2.49 51.45
CA GLY A 109 -27.30 -3.57 51.41
C GLY A 109 -28.63 -3.17 50.77
N THR A 110 -28.66 -2.12 49.95
CA THR A 110 -29.86 -1.70 49.19
C THR A 110 -29.94 -2.35 47.82
N PHE A 111 -28.83 -2.87 47.28
CA PHE A 111 -28.73 -3.41 45.92
C PHE A 111 -29.81 -4.47 45.61
N GLU A 112 -29.86 -5.56 46.37
CA GLU A 112 -30.80 -6.67 46.13
C GLU A 112 -32.27 -6.24 46.22
N LEU A 113 -32.59 -5.36 47.18
CA LEU A 113 -33.95 -4.83 47.34
C LEU A 113 -34.36 -3.93 46.16
N ILE A 114 -33.42 -3.17 45.60
CA ILE A 114 -33.67 -2.37 44.40
C ILE A 114 -33.83 -3.28 43.18
N VAL A 115 -32.98 -4.30 43.01
CA VAL A 115 -33.08 -5.26 41.90
C VAL A 115 -34.43 -5.99 41.95
N ASP A 116 -34.82 -6.52 43.10
CA ASP A 116 -36.14 -7.13 43.30
C ASP A 116 -37.27 -6.16 42.96
N ALA A 117 -37.10 -4.88 43.34
CA ALA A 117 -38.09 -3.88 43.05
C ALA A 117 -38.25 -3.62 41.55
N ILE A 118 -37.14 -3.61 40.83
CA ILE A 118 -37.09 -3.47 39.37
C ILE A 118 -37.73 -4.69 38.71
N HIS A 119 -37.32 -5.91 39.05
CA HIS A 119 -37.83 -7.14 38.43
C HIS A 119 -39.33 -7.35 38.66
N ARG A 120 -39.87 -6.93 39.81
CA ARG A 120 -41.33 -6.97 40.07
C ARG A 120 -42.11 -5.95 39.23
N GLN A 121 -41.55 -4.76 39.00
CA GLN A 121 -42.21 -3.73 38.18
C GLN A 121 -42.01 -3.95 36.67
N PHE A 122 -40.90 -4.57 36.30
CA PHE A 122 -40.44 -4.79 34.92
C PHE A 122 -40.03 -6.26 34.73
N PRO A 123 -40.99 -7.20 34.78
CA PRO A 123 -40.68 -8.62 34.64
C PRO A 123 -40.12 -8.90 33.25
N LEU A 124 -39.01 -9.66 33.21
CA LEU A 124 -38.39 -10.10 31.96
C LEU A 124 -39.31 -11.09 31.26
N LYS A 125 -39.62 -10.80 29.99
CA LYS A 125 -40.43 -11.68 29.14
C LYS A 125 -39.54 -12.73 28.50
N ARG A 126 -39.98 -13.99 28.45
CA ARG A 126 -39.31 -15.07 27.71
C ARG A 126 -40.05 -15.40 26.41
N ARG A 127 -39.32 -15.80 25.37
CA ARG A 127 -39.88 -16.21 24.08
C ARG A 127 -40.52 -17.60 24.20
N TYR A 128 -41.66 -17.80 23.54
CA TYR A 128 -42.42 -19.06 23.43
C TYR A 128 -42.98 -19.65 24.75
N ASN A 129 -42.14 -19.93 25.75
CA ASN A 129 -42.52 -20.52 27.04
C ASN A 129 -41.56 -20.09 28.17
N SER A 130 -41.78 -20.60 29.38
CA SER A 130 -40.98 -20.27 30.58
C SER A 130 -39.51 -20.72 30.51
N HIS A 131 -39.15 -21.57 29.54
CA HIS A 131 -37.80 -22.09 29.34
C HIS A 131 -37.11 -21.49 28.10
N GLY A 132 -37.77 -20.58 27.39
CA GLY A 132 -37.19 -19.91 26.22
C GLY A 132 -36.26 -18.75 26.60
N PRO A 133 -35.50 -18.22 25.61
CA PRO A 133 -34.58 -17.11 25.82
C PRO A 133 -35.32 -15.85 26.27
N ARG A 134 -34.66 -15.02 27.07
CA ARG A 134 -35.22 -13.73 27.49
C ARG A 134 -35.31 -12.80 26.29
N THR A 135 -36.34 -11.96 26.30
CA THR A 135 -36.58 -10.97 25.26
C THR A 135 -36.37 -9.57 25.78
N PHE A 136 -35.43 -8.87 25.15
CA PHE A 136 -35.10 -7.49 25.45
C PHE A 136 -35.57 -6.60 24.30
N VAL A 137 -36.25 -5.50 24.64
CA VAL A 137 -36.73 -4.52 23.65
C VAL A 137 -35.56 -3.70 23.09
N GLN A 138 -34.57 -3.40 23.93
CA GLN A 138 -33.37 -2.63 23.60
C GLN A 138 -32.16 -3.23 24.32
N GLU A 139 -30.97 -2.96 23.80
CA GLU A 139 -29.69 -3.40 24.40
C GLU A 139 -29.53 -2.88 25.85
N THR A 140 -30.04 -1.69 26.18
CA THR A 140 -29.92 -1.12 27.54
C THR A 140 -30.59 -1.97 28.61
N ALA A 141 -31.73 -2.61 28.29
CA ALA A 141 -32.41 -3.52 29.21
C ALA A 141 -31.60 -4.82 29.39
N TRP A 142 -30.93 -5.30 28.34
CA TRP A 142 -30.01 -6.42 28.44
C TRP A 142 -28.77 -6.06 29.25
N LEU A 143 -28.17 -4.88 29.01
CA LEU A 143 -27.04 -4.36 29.78
C LEU A 143 -27.38 -4.22 31.26
N ARG A 144 -28.59 -3.77 31.62
CA ARG A 144 -29.04 -3.75 33.01
C ARG A 144 -28.93 -5.15 33.65
N GLU A 145 -29.52 -6.16 33.02
CA GLU A 145 -29.50 -7.52 33.57
C GLU A 145 -28.09 -8.12 33.61
N LEU A 146 -27.27 -7.82 32.60
CA LEU A 146 -25.87 -8.27 32.58
C LEU A 146 -25.08 -7.65 33.71
N ARG A 147 -25.20 -6.34 33.93
CA ARG A 147 -24.55 -5.65 35.05
C ARG A 147 -24.99 -6.23 36.38
N ILE A 148 -26.30 -6.48 36.57
CA ILE A 148 -26.81 -7.13 37.78
C ILE A 148 -26.20 -8.52 37.98
N ALA A 149 -26.14 -9.35 36.94
CA ALA A 149 -25.54 -10.68 37.01
C ALA A 149 -24.05 -10.63 37.36
N VAL A 150 -23.31 -9.66 36.79
CA VAL A 150 -21.89 -9.42 37.11
C VAL A 150 -21.71 -9.02 38.57
N TYR A 151 -22.51 -8.08 39.09
CA TYR A 151 -22.44 -7.68 40.50
C TYR A 151 -22.80 -8.80 41.49
N ARG A 152 -23.51 -9.84 41.03
CA ARG A 152 -23.86 -11.03 41.82
C ARG A 152 -22.87 -12.19 41.63
N GLU A 153 -21.90 -12.05 40.73
CA GLU A 153 -21.02 -13.15 40.29
C GLU A 153 -21.82 -14.37 39.78
N ASP A 154 -23.00 -14.13 39.19
CA ASP A 154 -23.89 -15.18 38.70
C ASP A 154 -23.48 -15.62 37.29
N GLN A 155 -22.50 -16.52 37.25
CA GLN A 155 -21.92 -17.03 36.01
C GLN A 155 -22.97 -17.69 35.09
N VAL A 156 -23.95 -18.39 35.68
CA VAL A 156 -25.05 -19.02 34.92
C VAL A 156 -25.89 -17.95 34.24
N ALA A 157 -26.28 -16.89 34.96
CA ALA A 157 -27.03 -15.79 34.37
C ALA A 157 -26.23 -15.03 33.30
N ILE A 158 -24.92 -14.86 33.48
CA ILE A 158 -24.02 -14.24 32.49
C ILE A 158 -23.99 -15.07 31.21
N ASP A 159 -23.82 -16.40 31.32
CA ASP A 159 -23.80 -17.30 30.16
C ASP A 159 -25.16 -17.33 29.44
N GLU A 160 -26.28 -17.41 30.17
CA GLU A 160 -27.62 -17.29 29.57
C GLU A 160 -27.81 -15.93 28.86
N LEU A 161 -27.31 -14.83 29.43
CA LEU A 161 -27.44 -13.50 28.83
C LEU A 161 -26.59 -13.37 27.56
N ARG A 162 -25.43 -14.03 27.49
CA ARG A 162 -24.62 -14.11 26.28
C ARG A 162 -25.40 -14.83 25.17
N GLU A 163 -26.03 -15.97 25.48
CA GLU A 163 -26.87 -16.70 24.52
C GLU A 163 -28.10 -15.89 24.08
N ASP A 164 -28.72 -15.14 25.00
CA ASP A 164 -29.85 -14.26 24.67
C ASP A 164 -29.44 -13.16 23.68
N ALA A 165 -28.22 -12.61 23.81
CA ALA A 165 -27.69 -11.58 22.91
C ALA A 165 -27.46 -12.13 21.49
N ASP A 166 -27.01 -13.37 21.35
CA ASP A 166 -26.83 -14.03 20.05
C ASP A 166 -28.15 -14.19 19.27
N GLN A 167 -29.29 -14.20 19.99
CA GLN A 167 -30.63 -14.36 19.42
C GLN A 167 -31.44 -13.04 19.35
N ALA A 168 -30.79 -11.92 19.66
CA ALA A 168 -31.42 -10.61 19.69
C ALA A 168 -31.72 -10.07 18.29
N TYR A 169 -32.82 -9.32 18.16
CA TYR A 169 -33.17 -8.58 16.93
C TYR A 169 -32.47 -7.21 16.83
N TRP A 170 -31.85 -6.77 17.92
CA TRP A 170 -31.07 -5.54 17.99
C TRP A 170 -29.57 -5.85 17.86
N LYS A 171 -28.79 -4.86 17.40
CA LYS A 171 -27.35 -5.03 17.21
C LYS A 171 -26.63 -4.78 18.54
N LEU A 172 -25.87 -5.77 19.00
CA LEU A 172 -24.99 -5.65 20.15
C LEU A 172 -23.89 -4.62 19.85
N THR A 173 -23.77 -3.61 20.71
CA THR A 173 -22.71 -2.59 20.64
C THR A 173 -21.56 -2.91 21.59
N GLN A 174 -21.81 -3.67 22.67
CA GLN A 174 -20.80 -4.02 23.67
C GLN A 174 -20.76 -5.52 23.95
N SER A 175 -19.56 -6.09 24.00
CA SER A 175 -19.37 -7.49 24.36
C SER A 175 -19.46 -7.70 25.88
N VAL A 176 -19.82 -8.91 26.33
CA VAL A 176 -19.83 -9.26 27.77
C VAL A 176 -18.48 -8.95 28.46
N PRO A 177 -17.32 -9.35 27.90
CA PRO A 177 -16.01 -8.96 28.46
C PRO A 177 -15.82 -7.45 28.59
N THR A 178 -16.26 -6.67 27.60
CA THR A 178 -16.17 -5.20 27.64
C THR A 178 -17.00 -4.62 28.79
N VAL A 179 -18.19 -5.15 29.04
CA VAL A 179 -19.04 -4.69 30.14
C VAL A 179 -18.43 -5.01 31.50
N ILE A 180 -17.82 -6.19 31.67
CA ILE A 180 -17.15 -6.58 32.91
C ILE A 180 -15.93 -5.69 33.17
N GLU A 181 -15.10 -5.47 32.16
CA GLU A 181 -13.95 -4.56 32.23
C GLU A 181 -14.38 -3.14 32.66
N GLN A 182 -15.42 -2.59 32.03
CA GLN A 182 -15.98 -1.28 32.42
C GLN A 182 -16.51 -1.24 33.85
N ILE A 183 -17.24 -2.28 34.29
CA ILE A 183 -17.75 -2.36 35.66
C ILE A 183 -16.59 -2.32 36.65
N ILE A 184 -15.47 -2.97 36.35
CA ILE A 184 -14.29 -2.99 37.22
C ILE A 184 -13.58 -1.63 37.19
N ASN A 185 -13.39 -1.03 36.02
CA ASN A 185 -12.53 0.14 35.84
C ASN A 185 -13.24 1.51 35.81
N ASN A 186 -14.49 1.61 36.29
CA ASN A 186 -15.27 2.86 36.26
C ASN A 186 -15.63 3.46 37.66
N PRO A 187 -14.67 3.93 38.47
CA PRO A 187 -13.22 3.70 38.40
C PRO A 187 -12.85 2.35 39.03
N PHE A 188 -11.59 1.95 38.99
CA PHE A 188 -11.10 0.83 39.81
C PHE A 188 -11.27 1.15 41.31
N ASP A 189 -11.86 0.23 42.08
CA ASP A 189 -12.04 0.33 43.54
C ASP A 189 -11.50 -0.94 44.20
N ALA A 190 -10.28 -0.84 44.74
CA ALA A 190 -9.57 -1.97 45.34
C ALA A 190 -10.34 -2.59 46.52
N ALA A 191 -11.02 -1.77 47.34
CA ALA A 191 -11.75 -2.26 48.50
C ALA A 191 -12.96 -3.09 48.10
N TRP A 192 -13.71 -2.67 47.08
CA TRP A 192 -14.79 -3.48 46.51
C TRP A 192 -14.25 -4.70 45.76
N PHE A 193 -13.18 -4.53 44.98
CA PHE A 193 -12.59 -5.61 44.20
C PHE A 193 -12.15 -6.79 45.08
N GLU A 194 -11.57 -6.52 46.25
CA GLU A 194 -11.20 -7.53 47.26
C GLU A 194 -12.40 -8.31 47.84
N THR A 195 -13.62 -7.79 47.73
CA THR A 195 -14.82 -8.51 48.19
C THR A 195 -15.30 -9.59 47.22
N LEU A 196 -14.84 -9.56 45.97
CA LEU A 196 -15.23 -10.50 44.93
C LEU A 196 -14.53 -11.86 45.12
N SER A 197 -15.12 -12.92 44.59
CA SER A 197 -14.49 -14.24 44.58
C SER A 197 -13.13 -14.19 43.88
N LEU A 198 -12.22 -15.09 44.28
CA LEU A 198 -10.89 -15.17 43.66
C LEU A 198 -10.97 -15.46 42.15
N GLU A 199 -11.94 -16.26 41.71
CA GLU A 199 -12.16 -16.55 40.29
C GLU A 199 -12.56 -15.28 39.53
N PHE A 200 -13.52 -14.51 40.05
CA PHE A 200 -13.99 -13.29 39.40
C PHE A 200 -12.94 -12.18 39.42
N ARG A 201 -12.17 -12.04 40.51
CA ARG A 201 -11.02 -11.14 40.56
C ARG A 201 -10.01 -11.47 39.48
N GLN A 202 -9.61 -12.73 39.37
CA GLN A 202 -8.65 -13.16 38.35
C GLN A 202 -9.18 -12.90 36.92
N TYR A 203 -10.45 -13.22 36.65
CA TYR A 203 -11.04 -12.91 35.34
C TYR A 203 -11.07 -11.41 35.05
N GLY A 204 -11.44 -10.60 36.05
CA GLY A 204 -11.43 -9.15 35.97
C GLY A 204 -10.04 -8.54 35.71
N LEU A 205 -9.01 -9.07 36.38
CA LEU A 205 -7.62 -8.71 36.13
C LEU A 205 -7.21 -9.07 34.72
N ARG A 206 -7.55 -10.28 34.22
CA ARG A 206 -7.25 -10.68 32.83
C ARG A 206 -7.82 -9.69 31.81
N LEU A 207 -9.07 -9.27 31.98
CA LEU A 207 -9.73 -8.33 31.08
C LEU A 207 -9.10 -6.93 31.15
N THR A 208 -8.89 -6.42 32.37
CA THR A 208 -8.33 -5.09 32.62
C THR A 208 -6.91 -4.98 32.07
N LEU A 209 -6.05 -5.93 32.40
CA LEU A 209 -4.65 -5.92 32.00
C LEU A 209 -4.48 -6.18 30.50
N ALA A 210 -5.29 -7.07 29.91
CA ALA A 210 -5.28 -7.27 28.45
C ALA A 210 -5.66 -5.98 27.71
N GLU A 211 -6.69 -5.25 28.16
CA GLU A 211 -7.07 -3.98 27.55
C GLU A 211 -6.00 -2.90 27.76
N ALA A 212 -5.38 -2.86 28.94
CA ALA A 212 -4.28 -1.98 29.24
C ALA A 212 -3.07 -2.25 28.34
N GLY A 213 -2.75 -3.51 28.05
CA GLY A 213 -1.69 -3.87 27.10
C GLY A 213 -2.01 -3.50 25.64
N ARG A 214 -3.29 -3.58 25.25
CA ARG A 214 -3.73 -3.18 23.90
C ARG A 214 -3.70 -1.68 23.69
N THR A 215 -4.08 -0.91 24.70
CA THR A 215 -4.29 0.54 24.57
C THR A 215 -3.17 1.38 25.18
N GLY A 216 -2.41 0.83 26.11
CA GLY A 216 -1.49 1.57 26.98
C GLY A 216 -2.22 2.40 28.04
N ALA A 217 -3.41 1.97 28.48
CA ALA A 217 -4.20 2.64 29.52
C ALA A 217 -3.60 2.41 30.92
N ALA A 218 -3.87 3.31 31.86
CA ALA A 218 -3.39 3.16 33.24
C ALA A 218 -3.95 1.89 33.90
N ALA A 219 -3.09 1.10 34.51
CA ALA A 219 -3.48 -0.17 35.14
C ALA A 219 -2.67 -0.50 36.40
N ASP A 220 -2.12 0.50 37.07
CA ASP A 220 -1.19 0.29 38.21
C ASP A 220 -1.84 -0.51 39.34
N ASN A 221 -3.05 -0.15 39.76
CA ASN A 221 -3.76 -0.91 40.79
C ASN A 221 -4.01 -2.39 40.40
N ALA A 222 -4.36 -2.63 39.13
CA ALA A 222 -4.59 -3.99 38.64
C ALA A 222 -3.28 -4.78 38.53
N PHE A 223 -2.17 -4.10 38.20
CA PHE A 223 -0.84 -4.68 38.15
C PHE A 223 -0.35 -5.04 39.56
N GLU A 224 -0.45 -4.13 40.52
CA GLU A 224 -0.13 -4.37 41.93
C GLU A 224 -0.95 -5.56 42.47
N THR A 225 -2.26 -5.61 42.19
CA THR A 225 -3.12 -6.71 42.66
C THR A 225 -2.73 -8.06 42.04
N VAL A 226 -2.39 -8.10 40.74
CA VAL A 226 -1.98 -9.37 40.11
C VAL A 226 -0.62 -9.84 40.63
N GLU A 227 0.30 -8.91 40.91
CA GLU A 227 1.61 -9.19 41.50
C GLU A 227 1.46 -9.74 42.93
N GLU A 228 0.63 -9.13 43.76
CA GLU A 228 0.33 -9.63 45.12
C GLU A 228 -0.24 -11.06 45.08
N LEU A 229 -1.20 -11.32 44.18
CA LEU A 229 -1.75 -12.67 44.01
C LEU A 229 -0.71 -13.68 43.51
N TYR A 230 0.25 -13.24 42.69
CA TYR A 230 1.35 -14.10 42.22
C TYR A 230 2.28 -14.45 43.37
N GLN A 231 2.70 -13.46 44.17
CA GLN A 231 3.57 -13.65 45.34
C GLN A 231 2.92 -14.56 46.39
N ASP A 232 1.60 -14.46 46.54
CA ASP A 232 0.80 -15.32 47.41
C ASP A 232 0.56 -16.75 46.86
N GLY A 233 0.98 -17.04 45.63
CA GLY A 233 0.75 -18.34 44.99
C GLY A 233 -0.73 -18.63 44.68
N LYS A 234 -1.55 -17.58 44.51
CA LYS A 234 -3.00 -17.66 44.29
C LYS A 234 -3.41 -17.53 42.82
N LEU A 235 -2.48 -17.21 41.91
CA LEU A 235 -2.79 -17.09 40.50
C LEU A 235 -3.00 -18.45 39.82
N ASP A 236 -4.07 -18.52 39.04
CA ASP A 236 -4.33 -19.56 38.08
C ASP A 236 -3.35 -19.42 36.87
N PRO A 237 -3.13 -20.50 36.10
CA PRO A 237 -2.18 -20.46 34.98
C PRO A 237 -2.54 -19.43 33.90
N GLU A 238 -3.82 -19.16 33.62
CA GLU A 238 -4.22 -18.22 32.58
C GLU A 238 -3.96 -16.76 33.01
N THR A 239 -4.24 -16.46 34.27
CA THR A 239 -3.96 -15.14 34.87
C THR A 239 -2.47 -14.91 35.01
N THR A 240 -1.70 -15.96 35.34
CA THR A 240 -0.24 -15.91 35.38
C THR A 240 0.33 -15.53 34.00
N LEU A 241 -0.21 -16.05 32.90
CA LEU A 241 0.21 -15.63 31.55
C LEU A 241 -0.13 -14.17 31.24
N THR A 242 -1.20 -13.61 31.85
CA THR A 242 -1.50 -12.18 31.73
C THR A 242 -0.54 -11.34 32.58
N TYR A 243 -0.09 -11.85 33.72
CA TYR A 243 0.97 -11.22 34.51
C TYR A 243 2.31 -11.19 33.76
N VAL A 244 2.70 -12.29 33.12
CA VAL A 244 3.87 -12.35 32.21
C VAL A 244 3.78 -11.28 31.11
N GLU A 245 2.59 -11.07 30.55
CA GLU A 245 2.34 -10.02 29.56
C GLU A 245 2.63 -8.62 30.08
N GLN A 246 2.14 -8.32 31.27
CA GLN A 246 2.34 -7.01 31.88
C GLN A 246 3.78 -6.80 32.31
N LEU A 247 4.44 -7.81 32.87
CA LEU A 247 5.87 -7.74 33.17
C LEU A 247 6.66 -7.37 31.92
N TRP A 248 6.42 -8.03 30.78
CA TRP A 248 7.08 -7.63 29.53
C TRP A 248 6.77 -6.19 29.12
N LEU A 249 5.50 -5.80 29.05
CA LEU A 249 5.09 -4.46 28.60
C LEU A 249 5.66 -3.34 29.49
N ARG A 250 5.84 -3.60 30.78
CA ARG A 250 6.43 -2.68 31.75
C ARG A 250 7.97 -2.70 31.76
N GLY A 251 8.61 -3.62 31.05
CA GLY A 251 10.07 -3.68 30.93
C GLY A 251 10.75 -4.68 31.89
N HIS A 252 10.03 -5.67 32.39
CA HIS A 252 10.55 -6.71 33.28
C HIS A 252 10.66 -8.07 32.56
N LEU A 253 11.28 -8.11 31.36
CA LEU A 253 11.31 -9.32 30.52
C LEU A 253 12.00 -10.52 31.20
N ARG A 254 13.06 -10.28 31.98
CA ARG A 254 13.76 -11.36 32.71
C ARG A 254 12.85 -12.01 33.75
N GLU A 255 12.10 -11.21 34.47
CA GLU A 255 11.10 -11.70 35.42
C GLU A 255 9.98 -12.44 34.69
N ALA A 256 9.45 -11.86 33.61
CA ALA A 256 8.45 -12.50 32.76
C ALA A 256 8.88 -13.90 32.31
N SER A 257 10.16 -14.08 31.94
CA SER A 257 10.74 -15.38 31.58
C SER A 257 10.85 -16.36 32.76
N GLY A 258 11.19 -15.86 33.95
CA GLY A 258 11.22 -16.67 35.17
C GLY A 258 9.83 -17.15 35.56
N VAL A 259 8.86 -16.23 35.58
CA VAL A 259 7.45 -16.51 35.87
C VAL A 259 6.89 -17.53 34.88
N LEU A 260 7.10 -17.33 33.57
CA LEU A 260 6.61 -18.25 32.53
C LEU A 260 7.17 -19.67 32.74
N SER A 261 8.47 -19.79 33.05
CA SER A 261 9.15 -21.07 33.23
C SER A 261 8.69 -21.82 34.48
N ALA A 262 8.25 -21.10 35.51
CA ALA A 262 7.64 -21.67 36.72
C ALA A 262 6.14 -21.98 36.55
N THR A 263 5.50 -21.47 35.50
CA THR A 263 4.07 -21.63 35.26
C THR A 263 3.79 -23.01 34.64
N PRO A 264 2.90 -23.84 35.22
CA PRO A 264 2.52 -25.09 34.60
C PRO A 264 1.74 -24.82 33.30
N VAL A 265 1.90 -25.69 32.31
CA VAL A 265 1.10 -25.64 31.07
C VAL A 265 -0.36 -25.94 31.43
N GLY A 266 -1.16 -24.88 31.59
CA GLY A 266 -2.58 -24.98 31.94
C GLY A 266 -3.46 -25.46 30.78
N GLU A 267 -4.78 -25.27 30.91
CA GLU A 267 -5.78 -25.75 29.94
C GLU A 267 -5.69 -25.08 28.56
N GLN A 268 -5.01 -23.94 28.45
CA GLN A 268 -4.77 -23.22 27.19
C GLN A 268 -3.30 -23.27 26.78
N PRO A 269 -2.79 -24.43 26.29
CA PRO A 269 -1.39 -24.58 25.90
C PRO A 269 -0.98 -23.63 24.77
N GLY A 270 -1.95 -23.17 23.96
CA GLY A 270 -1.72 -22.15 22.93
C GLY A 270 -1.14 -20.85 23.50
N LYS A 271 -1.72 -20.28 24.56
CA LYS A 271 -1.24 -19.01 25.14
C LYS A 271 0.16 -19.15 25.74
N TYR A 272 0.43 -20.27 26.42
CA TYR A 272 1.76 -20.58 26.96
C TYR A 272 2.81 -20.64 25.83
N LEU A 273 2.50 -21.34 24.73
CA LEU A 273 3.38 -21.41 23.55
C LEU A 273 3.58 -20.04 22.90
N ALA A 274 2.56 -19.17 22.87
CA ALA A 274 2.72 -17.81 22.34
C ALA A 274 3.73 -17.00 23.17
N TRP A 275 3.70 -17.16 24.50
CA TRP A 275 4.68 -16.53 25.39
C TRP A 275 6.08 -17.08 25.25
N GLN A 276 6.24 -18.40 25.09
CA GLN A 276 7.54 -18.97 24.74
C GLN A 276 8.09 -18.37 23.45
N GLY A 277 7.22 -18.21 22.44
CA GLY A 277 7.57 -17.55 21.19
C GLY A 277 7.98 -16.09 21.36
N ALA A 278 7.22 -15.33 22.16
CA ALA A 278 7.52 -13.93 22.45
C ALA A 278 8.86 -13.75 23.16
N ILE A 279 9.13 -14.53 24.20
CA ILE A 279 10.39 -14.44 24.96
C ILE A 279 11.59 -14.86 24.10
N ALA A 280 11.46 -15.95 23.34
CA ALA A 280 12.49 -16.35 22.38
C ALA A 280 12.77 -15.23 21.37
N PHE A 281 11.73 -14.58 20.83
CA PHE A 281 11.90 -13.47 19.89
C PHE A 281 12.57 -12.26 20.55
N LEU A 282 12.13 -11.84 21.74
CA LEU A 282 12.65 -10.67 22.43
C LEU A 282 14.08 -10.85 22.95
N THR A 283 14.55 -12.09 23.04
CA THR A 283 15.92 -12.47 23.43
C THR A 283 16.82 -12.86 22.24
N GLY A 284 16.31 -12.75 21.00
CA GLY A 284 17.10 -12.93 19.77
C GLY A 284 17.09 -14.34 19.16
N GLN A 285 16.21 -15.22 19.61
CA GLN A 285 16.06 -16.61 19.15
C GLN A 285 14.91 -16.74 18.13
N THR A 286 15.04 -16.10 16.97
CA THR A 286 13.93 -15.92 16.00
C THR A 286 13.33 -17.22 15.44
N ASP A 287 14.15 -18.23 15.13
CA ASP A 287 13.64 -19.50 14.61
C ASP A 287 12.84 -20.30 15.64
N GLU A 288 13.32 -20.33 16.88
CA GLU A 288 12.62 -20.93 18.02
C GLU A 288 11.30 -20.19 18.28
N ALA A 289 11.33 -18.85 18.22
CA ALA A 289 10.14 -18.04 18.34
C ALA A 289 9.05 -18.41 17.32
N ILE A 290 9.42 -18.49 16.04
CA ILE A 290 8.49 -18.85 14.96
C ILE A 290 7.95 -20.26 15.14
N ALA A 291 8.76 -21.22 15.60
CA ALA A 291 8.31 -22.57 15.89
C ALA A 291 7.23 -22.59 16.98
N HIS A 292 7.47 -21.87 18.09
CA HIS A 292 6.51 -21.73 19.18
C HIS A 292 5.22 -21.02 18.75
N PHE A 293 5.32 -19.90 18.01
CA PHE A 293 4.14 -19.20 17.49
C PHE A 293 3.32 -20.07 16.53
N ARG A 294 3.97 -20.83 15.64
CA ARG A 294 3.27 -21.75 14.73
C ARG A 294 2.60 -22.90 15.49
N ALA A 295 3.24 -23.43 16.53
CA ALA A 295 2.63 -24.43 17.40
C ALA A 295 1.42 -23.86 18.15
N SER A 296 1.56 -22.64 18.67
CA SER A 296 0.48 -21.90 19.34
C SER A 296 -0.72 -21.65 18.42
N LEU A 297 -0.48 -21.11 17.22
CA LEU A 297 -1.52 -20.85 16.22
C LEU A 297 -2.24 -22.14 15.77
N LYS A 298 -1.50 -23.26 15.70
CA LYS A 298 -2.09 -24.58 15.41
C LYS A 298 -3.07 -25.04 16.49
N GLN A 299 -2.80 -24.74 17.76
CA GLN A 299 -3.71 -25.06 18.88
C GLN A 299 -5.00 -24.23 18.82
N ALA A 300 -4.92 -22.96 18.38
CA ALA A 300 -6.10 -22.11 18.23
C ALA A 300 -7.11 -22.67 17.22
N GLY A 301 -6.64 -23.32 16.16
CA GLY A 301 -7.47 -24.01 15.17
C GLY A 301 -7.39 -23.41 13.77
N LYS A 302 -8.23 -23.93 12.85
CA LYS A 302 -8.15 -23.61 11.41
C LYS A 302 -9.21 -22.61 10.92
N SER A 303 -10.21 -22.28 11.74
CA SER A 303 -11.25 -21.33 11.33
C SER A 303 -10.69 -19.91 11.30
N LYS A 304 -11.18 -19.06 10.39
CA LYS A 304 -10.79 -17.64 10.34
C LYS A 304 -11.02 -16.92 11.66
N ALA A 305 -12.14 -17.20 12.32
CA ALA A 305 -12.47 -16.64 13.63
C ALA A 305 -11.47 -17.08 14.71
N ALA A 306 -11.17 -18.37 14.81
CA ALA A 306 -10.22 -18.87 15.81
C ALA A 306 -8.80 -18.36 15.57
N GLN A 307 -8.36 -18.27 14.31
CA GLN A 307 -7.08 -17.66 13.96
C GLN A 307 -7.04 -16.15 14.23
N ALA A 308 -8.17 -15.45 14.15
CA ALA A 308 -8.25 -14.04 14.54
C ALA A 308 -8.21 -13.89 16.07
N SER A 309 -8.97 -14.69 16.82
CA SER A 309 -8.95 -14.70 18.29
C SER A 309 -7.61 -15.12 18.88
N TRP A 310 -6.80 -15.88 18.15
CA TRP A 310 -5.41 -16.12 18.56
C TRP A 310 -4.64 -14.81 18.75
N PHE A 311 -4.92 -13.79 17.92
CA PHE A 311 -4.33 -12.46 18.04
C PHE A 311 -4.93 -11.59 19.15
N ASP A 312 -5.79 -12.12 20.02
CA ASP A 312 -6.34 -11.38 21.15
C ASP A 312 -5.30 -11.11 22.26
N SER A 313 -4.18 -11.87 22.27
CA SER A 313 -3.02 -11.63 23.15
C SER A 313 -1.94 -10.78 22.47
N PRO A 314 -1.52 -9.66 23.10
CA PRO A 314 -0.34 -8.88 22.76
C PRO A 314 0.90 -9.64 22.30
N ALA A 315 1.27 -10.75 22.96
CA ALA A 315 2.46 -11.54 22.60
C ALA A 315 2.45 -11.98 21.12
N THR A 316 1.28 -12.31 20.59
CA THR A 316 1.14 -12.82 19.21
C THR A 316 1.40 -11.75 18.15
N ALA A 317 1.35 -10.46 18.50
CA ALA A 317 1.73 -9.38 17.58
C ALA A 317 3.23 -9.47 17.19
N LEU A 318 4.08 -9.97 18.09
CA LEU A 318 5.50 -10.21 17.82
C LEU A 318 5.71 -11.30 16.75
N PHE A 319 4.71 -12.13 16.46
CA PHE A 319 4.81 -13.11 15.39
C PHE A 319 5.00 -12.44 14.02
N PHE A 320 4.35 -11.30 13.76
CA PHE A 320 4.58 -10.55 12.53
C PHE A 320 6.03 -10.08 12.41
N LEU A 321 6.60 -9.62 13.53
CA LEU A 321 7.96 -9.10 13.61
C LEU A 321 8.99 -10.24 13.43
N ALA A 322 8.73 -11.40 14.02
CA ALA A 322 9.53 -12.61 13.83
C ALA A 322 9.54 -13.09 12.37
N LEU A 323 8.38 -13.13 11.72
CA LEU A 323 8.27 -13.50 10.31
C LEU A 323 8.97 -12.49 9.38
N LEU A 324 8.87 -11.20 9.68
CA LEU A 324 9.55 -10.14 8.93
C LEU A 324 11.08 -10.26 9.04
N GLU A 325 11.60 -10.48 10.25
CA GLU A 325 13.04 -10.61 10.47
C GLU A 325 13.62 -11.83 9.76
N ARG A 326 12.95 -12.99 9.84
CA ARG A 326 13.43 -14.21 9.17
C ARG A 326 13.33 -14.12 7.65
N GLY A 327 12.28 -13.45 7.15
CA GLY A 327 12.19 -12.98 5.77
C GLY A 327 12.14 -14.06 4.69
N GLN A 328 11.73 -15.30 5.01
CA GLN A 328 11.55 -16.34 3.98
C GLN A 328 10.24 -16.11 3.20
N PRO A 329 10.13 -16.58 1.93
CA PRO A 329 8.91 -16.42 1.14
C PRO A 329 7.64 -16.97 1.82
N GLU A 330 7.76 -18.11 2.52
CA GLU A 330 6.66 -18.71 3.30
C GLU A 330 6.25 -17.83 4.49
N ASP A 331 7.19 -17.10 5.07
CA ASP A 331 6.94 -16.22 6.21
C ASP A 331 6.15 -14.99 5.79
N TYR A 332 6.52 -14.37 4.67
CA TYR A 332 5.75 -13.26 4.09
C TYR A 332 4.35 -13.70 3.68
N GLN A 333 4.20 -14.89 3.08
CA GLN A 333 2.87 -15.43 2.74
C GLN A 333 2.02 -15.66 4.00
N GLN A 334 2.61 -16.21 5.06
CA GLN A 334 1.91 -16.44 6.32
C GLN A 334 1.51 -15.12 6.99
N ALA A 335 2.42 -14.14 7.07
CA ALA A 335 2.15 -12.82 7.63
C ALA A 335 1.05 -12.08 6.84
N MET A 336 1.06 -12.19 5.50
CA MET A 336 0.03 -11.66 4.62
C MET A 336 -1.36 -12.25 4.92
N ALA A 337 -1.44 -13.58 5.04
CA ALA A 337 -2.69 -14.26 5.35
C ALA A 337 -3.27 -13.84 6.71
N CYS A 338 -2.41 -13.71 7.72
CA CYS A 338 -2.79 -13.20 9.04
C CYS A 338 -3.30 -11.74 8.95
N CYS A 339 -2.59 -10.84 8.26
CA CYS A 339 -3.03 -9.46 8.06
C CYS A 339 -4.39 -9.38 7.38
N GLN A 340 -4.62 -10.16 6.32
CA GLN A 340 -5.88 -10.21 5.60
C GLN A 340 -7.03 -10.73 6.47
N ASN A 341 -6.79 -11.75 7.29
CA ASN A 341 -7.77 -12.25 8.23
C ASN A 341 -8.18 -11.16 9.24
N LEU A 342 -7.21 -10.51 9.87
CA LEU A 342 -7.46 -9.45 10.87
C LEU A 342 -8.14 -8.21 10.28
N LYS A 343 -7.84 -7.83 9.03
CA LYS A 343 -8.58 -6.78 8.31
C LYS A 343 -10.04 -7.16 8.04
N SER A 344 -10.36 -8.45 7.90
CA SER A 344 -11.73 -8.91 7.69
C SER A 344 -12.53 -8.98 8.99
N SER A 345 -11.86 -9.18 10.13
CA SER A 345 -12.46 -9.17 11.47
C SER A 345 -12.88 -7.75 11.86
N GLN A 346 -14.19 -7.51 11.90
CA GLN A 346 -14.73 -6.24 12.40
C GLN A 346 -14.41 -6.12 13.89
N SER A 347 -14.01 -4.92 14.33
CA SER A 347 -13.66 -4.60 15.73
C SER A 347 -12.41 -5.25 16.31
N HIS A 348 -11.60 -6.00 15.54
CA HIS A 348 -10.33 -6.51 16.06
C HIS A 348 -9.35 -5.37 16.38
N TRP A 349 -8.69 -5.42 17.54
CA TRP A 349 -7.86 -4.33 18.07
C TRP A 349 -6.64 -3.99 17.21
N LEU A 350 -6.04 -4.98 16.53
CA LEU A 350 -4.94 -4.78 15.56
C LEU A 350 -5.40 -4.28 14.17
N ARG A 351 -6.71 -4.23 13.88
CA ARG A 351 -7.25 -3.99 12.52
C ARG A 351 -6.70 -2.71 11.88
N SER A 352 -6.53 -1.63 12.67
CA SER A 352 -6.01 -0.34 12.21
C SER A 352 -4.56 -0.40 11.77
N SER A 353 -3.78 -1.34 12.30
CA SER A 353 -2.33 -1.45 12.05
C SER A 353 -2.02 -2.29 10.81
N MET A 354 -2.92 -3.23 10.48
CA MET A 354 -2.71 -4.19 9.39
C MET A 354 -2.49 -3.56 8.01
N PRO A 355 -3.15 -2.47 7.59
CA PRO A 355 -2.90 -1.90 6.26
C PRO A 355 -1.46 -1.43 6.04
N LEU A 356 -0.82 -0.82 7.05
CA LEU A 356 0.58 -0.39 6.96
C LEU A 356 1.52 -1.60 7.02
N LEU A 357 1.27 -2.53 7.95
CA LEU A 357 2.09 -3.74 8.09
C LEU A 357 2.03 -4.63 6.84
N GLU A 358 0.86 -4.76 6.22
CA GLU A 358 0.69 -5.48 4.95
C GLU A 358 1.53 -4.87 3.83
N ARG A 359 1.59 -3.53 3.76
CA ARG A 359 2.46 -2.83 2.79
C ARG A 359 3.93 -3.13 3.07
N VAL A 360 4.37 -3.09 4.33
CA VAL A 360 5.74 -3.48 4.72
C VAL A 360 6.05 -4.91 4.28
N ILE A 361 5.15 -5.86 4.54
CA ILE A 361 5.34 -7.27 4.15
C ILE A 361 5.43 -7.41 2.63
N GLN A 362 4.59 -6.70 1.86
CA GLN A 362 4.65 -6.71 0.39
C GLN A 362 5.99 -6.18 -0.12
N VAL A 363 6.43 -5.06 0.45
CA VAL A 363 7.69 -4.36 0.16
C VAL A 363 8.89 -5.27 0.45
N GLN A 364 8.93 -5.89 1.63
CA GLN A 364 10.00 -6.83 2.01
C GLN A 364 9.95 -8.15 1.23
N GLY A 365 8.77 -8.61 0.83
CA GLY A 365 8.57 -9.78 -0.01
C GLY A 365 8.85 -9.56 -1.50
N GLY A 366 9.35 -8.38 -1.90
CA GLY A 366 9.65 -8.06 -3.31
C GLY A 366 8.42 -7.91 -4.21
N LEU A 367 7.22 -7.76 -3.62
CA LEU A 367 5.97 -7.53 -4.35
C LEU A 367 5.81 -6.04 -4.65
N VAL A 368 5.34 -5.73 -5.86
CA VAL A 368 5.03 -4.35 -6.26
C VAL A 368 3.80 -3.86 -5.49
N SER A 369 4.01 -3.04 -4.46
CA SER A 369 2.95 -2.35 -3.72
C SER A 369 2.95 -0.86 -4.01
N LYS A 370 1.77 -0.27 -4.23
CA LYS A 370 1.63 1.19 -4.31
C LYS A 370 1.75 1.78 -2.91
N VAL A 371 2.93 2.26 -2.55
CA VAL A 371 3.10 3.06 -1.33
C VAL A 371 2.68 4.51 -1.64
N PRO A 372 1.73 5.10 -0.90
CA PRO A 372 1.25 6.45 -1.17
C PRO A 372 2.33 7.51 -0.90
N GLU A 373 2.37 8.56 -1.74
CA GLU A 373 3.32 9.68 -1.57
C GLU A 373 3.09 10.48 -0.27
N ARG A 374 1.88 10.40 0.30
CA ARG A 374 1.52 11.02 1.58
C ARG A 374 0.56 10.14 2.35
N LEU A 375 0.74 10.09 3.66
CA LEU A 375 -0.16 9.42 4.60
C LEU A 375 -1.19 10.41 5.14
N ARG A 376 -2.46 10.01 5.17
CA ARG A 376 -3.58 10.81 5.69
C ARG A 376 -3.95 10.39 7.11
N GLN A 377 -3.99 11.36 8.02
CA GLN A 377 -4.43 11.13 9.40
C GLN A 377 -5.87 10.65 9.46
N GLY A 378 -6.14 9.61 10.26
CA GLY A 378 -7.49 9.07 10.44
C GLY A 378 -7.99 8.22 9.28
N GLU A 379 -7.19 8.06 8.22
CA GLU A 379 -7.45 7.15 7.10
C GLU A 379 -6.33 6.09 6.99
N ASP A 380 -5.08 6.53 6.95
CA ASP A 380 -3.90 5.65 6.82
C ASP A 380 -3.26 5.30 8.17
N TYR A 381 -3.46 6.13 9.21
CA TYR A 381 -2.91 5.89 10.55
C TYR A 381 -3.76 6.47 11.70
N PHE A 382 -3.58 5.88 12.88
CA PHE A 382 -4.31 6.11 14.13
C PHE A 382 -3.35 5.98 15.33
N LEU A 383 -2.50 6.99 15.55
CA LEU A 383 -1.56 7.09 16.68
C LEU A 383 -2.22 7.80 17.86
N ARG A 384 -3.12 7.10 18.57
CA ARG A 384 -3.98 7.70 19.61
C ARG A 384 -3.50 7.46 21.04
N SER A 385 -2.94 6.29 21.32
CA SER A 385 -2.53 5.86 22.66
C SER A 385 -1.28 4.97 22.55
N PRO A 386 -0.47 4.78 23.60
CA PRO A 386 0.85 4.17 23.48
C PRO A 386 0.87 2.65 23.28
N GLY A 387 -0.29 1.98 23.18
CA GLY A 387 -0.35 0.53 22.98
C GLY A 387 0.26 0.01 21.66
N ILE A 388 0.36 -1.32 21.58
CA ILE A 388 0.94 -2.06 20.44
C ILE A 388 0.41 -1.65 19.06
N PRO A 389 -0.90 -1.33 18.85
CA PRO A 389 -1.37 -0.89 17.54
C PRO A 389 -0.69 0.40 17.08
N SER A 390 -0.42 1.33 17.99
CA SER A 390 0.30 2.57 17.63
C SER A 390 1.77 2.28 17.34
N LEU A 391 2.40 1.36 18.08
CA LEU A 391 3.77 0.94 17.81
C LEU A 391 3.91 0.30 16.42
N LEU A 392 3.06 -0.67 16.08
CA LEU A 392 3.08 -1.31 14.76
C LEU A 392 2.80 -0.33 13.62
N GLN A 393 1.92 0.66 13.83
CA GLN A 393 1.69 1.72 12.84
C GLN A 393 2.91 2.64 12.71
N ALA A 394 3.53 3.04 13.82
CA ALA A 394 4.72 3.86 13.82
C ALA A 394 5.89 3.17 13.10
N TYR A 395 6.09 1.88 13.36
CA TYR A 395 7.02 1.02 12.62
C TYR A 395 6.67 0.91 11.16
N GLY A 396 5.39 0.68 10.83
CA GLY A 396 4.93 0.66 9.45
C GLY A 396 5.23 1.96 8.70
N ILE A 397 5.02 3.12 9.34
CA ILE A 397 5.33 4.43 8.76
C ILE A 397 6.83 4.59 8.54
N PHE A 398 7.63 4.24 9.55
CA PHE A 398 9.09 4.35 9.52
C PHE A 398 9.72 3.42 8.48
N TRP A 399 9.40 2.13 8.50
CA TRP A 399 9.96 1.12 7.58
C TRP A 399 9.53 1.34 6.13
N LEU A 400 8.36 1.92 5.88
CA LEU A 400 7.97 2.32 4.52
C LEU A 400 8.73 3.56 4.04
N ASN A 401 9.25 4.39 4.95
CA ASN A 401 10.01 5.61 4.66
C ASN A 401 9.39 6.48 3.54
N THR A 402 8.07 6.72 3.60
CA THR A 402 7.34 7.45 2.55
C THR A 402 6.67 8.74 3.01
N GLY A 403 6.75 9.76 2.16
CA GLY A 403 6.15 11.07 2.39
C GLY A 403 6.90 11.91 3.43
N ASN A 404 6.30 13.02 3.85
CA ASN A 404 6.91 13.96 4.79
C ASN A 404 6.65 13.57 6.26
N PHE A 405 6.75 12.28 6.61
CA PHE A 405 6.41 11.80 7.96
C PHE A 405 7.31 12.37 9.05
N ARG A 406 8.57 12.65 8.74
CA ARG A 406 9.52 13.29 9.67
C ARG A 406 9.06 14.67 10.16
N SER A 407 8.20 15.37 9.42
CA SER A 407 7.68 16.70 9.83
C SER A 407 6.56 16.66 10.87
N TRP A 408 5.94 15.50 11.11
CA TRP A 408 4.78 15.40 12.02
C TRP A 408 4.84 14.20 12.95
N LEU A 409 5.44 13.08 12.55
CA LEU A 409 5.49 11.86 13.36
C LEU A 409 6.19 12.06 14.72
N PRO A 410 7.31 12.81 14.83
CA PRO A 410 7.98 13.04 16.11
C PRO A 410 7.07 13.67 17.17
N ASP A 411 6.17 14.59 16.80
CA ASP A 411 5.21 15.20 17.73
C ASP A 411 4.23 14.16 18.32
N TYR A 412 3.79 13.20 17.50
CA TYR A 412 2.94 12.10 17.98
C TYR A 412 3.72 11.16 18.89
N LEU A 413 4.90 10.74 18.46
CA LEU A 413 5.74 9.80 19.22
C LEU A 413 6.21 10.38 20.55
N THR A 414 6.53 11.68 20.61
CA THR A 414 6.89 12.36 21.86
C THR A 414 5.75 12.26 22.88
N ARG A 415 4.50 12.39 22.43
CA ARG A 415 3.33 12.19 23.31
C ARG A 415 3.20 10.74 23.74
N LEU A 416 3.31 9.79 22.80
CA LEU A 416 3.21 8.36 23.10
C LEU A 416 4.31 7.89 24.06
N TYR A 417 5.56 8.31 23.85
CA TYR A 417 6.67 8.07 24.75
C TYR A 417 6.38 8.60 26.17
N ARG A 418 6.00 9.88 26.29
CA ARG A 418 5.71 10.49 27.60
C ARG A 418 4.56 9.78 28.32
N GLU A 419 3.54 9.37 27.58
CA GLU A 419 2.40 8.66 28.15
C GLU A 419 2.78 7.25 28.59
N ALA A 420 3.52 6.50 27.77
CA ALA A 420 4.05 5.17 28.11
C ALA A 420 4.94 5.24 29.35
N ALA A 421 5.90 6.16 29.39
CA ALA A 421 6.80 6.35 30.52
C ALA A 421 6.06 6.76 31.80
N ARG A 422 5.05 7.64 31.70
CA ARG A 422 4.23 8.06 32.85
C ARG A 422 3.38 6.92 33.41
N LEU A 423 2.95 6.00 32.55
CA LEU A 423 2.10 4.85 32.88
C LEU A 423 2.90 3.56 33.09
N ASP A 424 4.22 3.68 33.27
CA ASP A 424 5.12 2.57 33.58
C ASP A 424 5.18 1.46 32.52
N TYR A 425 4.83 1.80 31.27
CA TYR A 425 5.02 0.92 30.12
C TYR A 425 6.43 1.04 29.56
N GLY A 426 7.43 0.64 30.36
CA GLY A 426 8.86 0.81 30.07
C GLY A 426 9.29 0.25 28.72
N TRP A 427 8.78 -0.92 28.33
CA TRP A 427 9.11 -1.52 27.03
C TRP A 427 8.55 -0.71 25.85
N LEU A 428 7.30 -0.24 25.93
CA LEU A 428 6.73 0.63 24.90
C LEU A 428 7.45 1.98 24.84
N ALA A 429 7.81 2.55 26.01
CA ALA A 429 8.58 3.78 26.10
C ALA A 429 9.96 3.62 25.44
N MET A 430 10.63 2.49 25.66
CA MET A 430 11.92 2.15 25.03
C MET A 430 11.80 2.16 23.51
N GLU A 431 10.82 1.45 22.94
CA GLU A 431 10.64 1.35 21.49
C GLU A 431 10.25 2.71 20.86
N PHE A 432 9.43 3.52 21.53
CA PHE A 432 9.11 4.88 21.07
C PHE A 432 10.31 5.83 21.15
N ALA A 433 11.14 5.73 22.20
CA ALA A 433 12.37 6.52 22.33
C ALA A 433 13.38 6.15 21.23
N ALA A 434 13.57 4.85 20.97
CA ALA A 434 14.41 4.38 19.88
C ALA A 434 13.95 4.93 18.52
N LEU A 435 12.64 4.92 18.27
CA LEU A 435 12.09 5.48 17.04
C LEU A 435 12.23 7.01 16.94
N LEU A 436 12.05 7.74 18.05
CA LEU A 436 12.26 9.20 18.11
C LEU A 436 13.70 9.58 17.77
N PHE A 437 14.67 8.85 18.32
CA PHE A 437 16.08 9.06 18.04
C PHE A 437 16.38 8.90 16.54
N HIS A 438 15.95 7.80 15.91
CA HIS A 438 16.18 7.55 14.48
C HIS A 438 15.48 8.56 13.56
N LEU A 439 14.34 9.12 13.99
CA LEU A 439 13.65 10.16 13.23
C LEU A 439 14.36 11.52 13.29
N GLY A 440 15.02 11.78 14.42
CA GLY A 440 15.70 13.04 14.74
C GLY A 440 17.22 13.02 14.58
N GLU A 441 17.81 11.99 13.95
CA GLU A 441 19.26 11.93 13.71
C GLU A 441 19.80 13.23 13.10
N GLY A 442 20.81 13.81 13.75
CA GLY A 442 21.42 15.09 13.35
C GLY A 442 20.69 16.33 13.87
N VAL A 443 19.68 16.18 14.74
CA VAL A 443 18.97 17.27 15.41
C VAL A 443 19.13 17.15 16.93
N GLU A 444 19.84 18.11 17.53
CA GLU A 444 20.23 18.13 18.95
C GLU A 444 19.07 17.88 19.94
N GLU A 445 17.85 18.34 19.61
CA GLU A 445 16.66 18.12 20.45
C GLU A 445 16.34 16.63 20.67
N TYR A 446 16.72 15.75 19.73
CA TYR A 446 16.38 14.33 19.79
C TYR A 446 17.49 13.43 20.35
N ASP A 447 18.70 13.95 20.58
CA ASP A 447 19.83 13.17 21.09
C ASP A 447 19.54 12.56 22.47
N ILE A 448 18.73 13.25 23.30
CA ILE A 448 18.29 12.75 24.60
C ILE A 448 17.55 11.41 24.51
N TYR A 449 16.86 11.15 23.39
CA TYR A 449 16.12 9.90 23.21
C TYR A 449 17.04 8.70 22.96
N ALA A 450 18.28 8.91 22.52
CA ALA A 450 19.27 7.83 22.44
C ALA A 450 19.62 7.31 23.83
N GLU A 451 20.00 8.23 24.73
CA GLU A 451 20.35 7.91 26.12
C GLU A 451 19.18 7.25 26.86
N LEU A 452 17.96 7.77 26.65
CA LEU A 452 16.75 7.20 27.24
C LEU A 452 16.45 5.80 26.71
N ALA A 453 16.59 5.57 25.40
CA ALA A 453 16.35 4.27 24.79
C ALA A 453 17.38 3.23 25.27
N ASP A 454 18.65 3.61 25.41
CA ASP A 454 19.72 2.71 25.88
C ASP A 454 19.56 2.37 27.37
N ALA A 455 19.25 3.35 28.22
CA ALA A 455 18.97 3.12 29.64
C ALA A 455 17.79 2.16 29.83
N LEU A 456 16.66 2.42 29.15
CA LEU A 456 15.48 1.55 29.21
C LEU A 456 15.78 0.16 28.63
N ARG A 457 16.65 0.04 27.64
CA ARG A 457 17.03 -1.25 27.05
C ARG A 457 17.83 -2.12 28.02
N GLU A 458 18.78 -1.52 28.74
CA GLU A 458 19.55 -2.22 29.76
C GLU A 458 18.64 -2.76 30.86
N GLU A 459 17.66 -1.96 31.28
CA GLU A 459 16.64 -2.34 32.27
C GLU A 459 15.69 -3.42 31.72
N CYS A 460 15.16 -3.23 30.50
CA CYS A 460 14.21 -4.14 29.88
C CYS A 460 14.79 -5.53 29.61
N GLY A 461 16.10 -5.61 29.31
CA GLY A 461 16.73 -6.85 28.87
C GLY A 461 16.18 -7.39 27.55
N SER A 462 15.54 -6.53 26.76
CA SER A 462 14.98 -6.84 25.44
C SER A 462 15.91 -6.33 24.34
N ARG A 463 15.97 -7.03 23.21
CA ARG A 463 16.66 -6.52 22.02
C ARG A 463 15.87 -5.40 21.35
N PRO A 464 16.51 -4.46 20.63
CA PRO A 464 15.80 -3.46 19.84
C PRO A 464 15.00 -4.12 18.72
N LEU A 465 13.75 -3.67 18.51
CA LEU A 465 12.90 -4.21 17.44
C LEU A 465 12.86 -3.34 16.19
N LEU A 466 13.32 -2.09 16.27
CA LEU A 466 13.26 -1.17 15.14
C LEU A 466 14.08 -1.65 13.92
N ASP A 467 15.21 -2.30 14.16
CA ASP A 467 16.19 -2.69 13.13
C ASP A 467 15.93 -4.08 12.53
N ILE A 468 14.88 -4.78 12.95
CA ILE A 468 14.55 -6.13 12.41
C ILE A 468 14.15 -6.08 10.93
N VAL A 469 13.66 -4.92 10.48
CA VAL A 469 13.36 -4.62 9.09
C VAL A 469 14.41 -3.63 8.63
N GLN A 470 15.25 -4.04 7.68
CA GLN A 470 16.11 -3.08 7.02
C GLN A 470 15.23 -2.11 6.23
N ILE A 471 15.38 -0.81 6.53
CA ILE A 471 14.78 0.26 5.74
C ILE A 471 15.40 0.14 4.37
N GLN A 472 14.66 -0.50 3.47
CA GLN A 472 15.06 -0.51 2.09
C GLN A 472 14.71 0.87 1.58
N GLU A 473 15.74 1.66 1.33
CA GLU A 473 15.57 2.94 0.68
C GLU A 473 14.75 2.73 -0.62
N PRO A 474 13.98 3.73 -1.07
CA PRO A 474 13.15 3.58 -2.27
C PRO A 474 13.92 3.05 -3.50
N TRP A 475 15.25 3.21 -3.52
CA TRP A 475 16.17 2.67 -4.52
C TRP A 475 16.59 1.18 -4.29
N GLU A 476 16.68 0.67 -3.05
CA GLU A 476 17.00 -0.73 -2.73
C GLU A 476 15.82 -1.68 -2.97
N LEU A 477 14.61 -1.28 -2.58
CA LEU A 477 13.35 -1.98 -2.92
C LEU A 477 13.22 -2.19 -4.42
N SER A 478 13.61 -1.14 -5.10
CA SER A 478 13.71 -0.99 -6.53
C SER A 478 14.73 -1.98 -7.15
N LEU A 479 15.87 -2.23 -6.51
CA LEU A 479 16.90 -3.18 -6.97
C LEU A 479 16.57 -4.64 -6.65
N ASN A 480 15.98 -4.93 -5.49
CA ASN A 480 15.61 -6.30 -5.10
C ASN A 480 14.48 -6.87 -5.96
N ALA A 481 13.53 -6.03 -6.37
CA ALA A 481 12.46 -6.41 -7.32
C ALA A 481 13.00 -6.72 -8.74
N LEU A 482 14.16 -6.17 -9.14
CA LEU A 482 14.79 -6.42 -10.45
C LEU A 482 15.43 -7.82 -10.54
N GLY A 483 15.85 -8.41 -9.42
CA GLY A 483 16.58 -9.68 -9.40
C GLY A 483 15.72 -10.92 -9.68
N GLN A 484 14.39 -10.84 -9.57
CA GLN A 484 13.51 -12.04 -9.55
C GLN A 484 12.76 -12.35 -10.86
N LEU A 485 13.02 -11.63 -11.96
CA LEU A 485 12.20 -11.69 -13.20
C LEU A 485 12.76 -12.56 -14.35
N THR A 486 13.41 -13.68 -14.07
CA THR A 486 13.94 -14.58 -15.12
C THR A 486 13.17 -15.89 -15.30
N LYS A 487 12.39 -16.01 -16.40
CA LYS A 487 12.23 -17.27 -17.18
C LYS A 487 11.59 -17.00 -18.56
N ALA A 488 12.23 -17.49 -19.62
CA ALA A 488 11.94 -17.20 -21.03
C ALA A 488 11.20 -18.34 -21.77
N ILE A 489 10.48 -18.01 -22.85
CA ILE A 489 9.94 -18.96 -23.85
C ILE A 489 10.30 -18.47 -25.27
N ALA A 490 10.67 -19.41 -26.16
CA ALA A 490 11.15 -19.18 -27.54
C ALA A 490 10.07 -19.44 -28.62
N PRO A 491 10.25 -18.97 -29.89
CA PRO A 491 9.20 -18.94 -30.92
C PRO A 491 9.33 -19.99 -32.05
N GLN A 492 8.25 -20.21 -32.82
CA GLN A 492 8.21 -21.04 -34.05
C GLN A 492 7.66 -20.26 -35.28
N SER A 493 8.06 -20.74 -36.47
CA SER A 493 7.79 -20.19 -37.82
C SER A 493 6.77 -21.02 -38.65
N PRO A 494 6.22 -20.48 -39.78
CA PRO A 494 4.85 -20.76 -40.23
C PRO A 494 4.72 -21.50 -41.59
N ALA A 495 3.47 -21.84 -41.97
CA ALA A 495 3.08 -22.32 -43.30
C ALA A 495 1.99 -21.44 -43.96
N ALA A 496 1.99 -21.35 -45.31
CA ALA A 496 1.08 -20.58 -46.20
C ALA A 496 -0.06 -21.46 -46.78
N LYS A 497 -1.22 -21.02 -47.36
CA LYS A 497 -1.76 -19.76 -47.96
C LYS A 497 -3.32 -19.89 -48.14
N PRO A 498 -4.13 -18.80 -48.31
CA PRO A 498 -4.81 -18.54 -49.61
C PRO A 498 -5.03 -17.04 -50.02
N VAL A 499 -5.79 -16.80 -51.12
CA VAL A 499 -5.77 -15.67 -52.13
C VAL A 499 -6.61 -14.41 -51.78
N LEU A 500 -6.66 -14.02 -50.52
CA LEU A 500 -7.03 -12.67 -50.10
C LEU A 500 -6.02 -12.27 -49.03
N ARG A 501 -5.59 -11.01 -49.02
CA ARG A 501 -4.68 -10.54 -47.97
C ARG A 501 -5.16 -9.25 -47.37
N LEU A 502 -4.86 -9.10 -46.09
CA LEU A 502 -5.00 -7.83 -45.41
C LEU A 502 -3.73 -6.99 -45.64
N ALA A 503 -3.91 -5.72 -45.92
CA ALA A 503 -2.85 -4.72 -45.87
C ALA A 503 -3.29 -3.59 -44.95
N TRP A 504 -2.32 -2.87 -44.40
CA TRP A 504 -2.57 -1.87 -43.36
C TRP A 504 -2.18 -0.48 -43.86
N ARG A 505 -3.11 0.47 -43.79
CA ARG A 505 -2.88 1.89 -44.08
C ARG A 505 -2.62 2.61 -42.77
N LEU A 506 -1.41 3.12 -42.61
CA LEU A 506 -1.02 3.89 -41.44
C LEU A 506 -1.02 5.38 -41.79
N GLN A 507 -1.73 6.17 -41.00
CA GLN A 507 -1.56 7.62 -40.92
C GLN A 507 -0.86 7.91 -39.60
N PHE A 508 0.28 8.60 -39.63
CA PHE A 508 1.07 8.88 -38.43
C PHE A 508 1.68 10.29 -38.51
N SER A 509 1.30 11.15 -37.57
CA SER A 509 1.97 12.43 -37.31
C SER A 509 2.65 12.45 -35.94
N SER A 510 2.06 11.83 -34.91
CA SER A 510 2.61 11.66 -33.56
C SER A 510 1.90 10.52 -32.82
N MET A 511 2.33 10.20 -31.59
CA MET A 511 1.67 9.19 -30.75
C MET A 511 0.22 9.54 -30.39
N ASP A 512 -0.11 10.83 -30.29
CA ASP A 512 -1.48 11.28 -30.02
C ASP A 512 -2.36 11.34 -31.28
N TYR A 513 -1.73 11.29 -32.46
CA TYR A 513 -2.39 11.50 -33.75
C TYR A 513 -1.91 10.47 -34.78
N TRP A 514 -2.48 9.27 -34.69
CA TRP A 514 -2.30 8.21 -35.67
C TRP A 514 -3.56 7.37 -35.84
N HIS A 515 -3.72 6.79 -37.02
CA HIS A 515 -4.83 5.89 -37.33
C HIS A 515 -4.36 4.74 -38.21
N LEU A 516 -4.89 3.55 -37.93
CA LEU A 516 -4.57 2.33 -38.66
C LEU A 516 -5.83 1.77 -39.29
N THR A 517 -5.84 1.70 -40.62
CA THR A 517 -7.01 1.26 -41.40
C THR A 517 -6.69 -0.04 -42.15
N PRO A 518 -7.43 -1.13 -41.90
CA PRO A 518 -7.28 -2.38 -42.64
C PRO A 518 -7.94 -2.28 -44.02
N VAL A 519 -7.22 -2.72 -45.06
CA VAL A 519 -7.71 -2.81 -46.44
C VAL A 519 -7.55 -4.24 -46.97
N GLU A 520 -8.62 -4.79 -47.51
CA GLU A 520 -8.63 -6.09 -48.17
C GLU A 520 -8.11 -5.95 -49.60
N GLN A 521 -7.01 -6.62 -49.95
CA GLN A 521 -6.48 -6.63 -51.30
C GLN A 521 -6.75 -7.97 -51.97
N LYS A 522 -7.22 -7.91 -53.22
CA LYS A 522 -7.44 -9.07 -54.07
C LYS A 522 -6.31 -9.15 -55.10
N LEU A 523 -5.82 -10.36 -55.36
CA LEU A 523 -4.84 -10.60 -56.41
C LEU A 523 -5.55 -10.50 -57.78
N SER A 524 -5.08 -9.60 -58.65
CA SER A 524 -5.65 -9.41 -59.99
C SER A 524 -5.13 -10.47 -60.97
N THR A 525 -5.86 -10.67 -62.07
CA THR A 525 -5.49 -11.59 -63.16
C THR A 525 -4.18 -11.22 -63.88
N LYS A 526 -3.64 -10.02 -63.65
CA LYS A 526 -2.35 -9.54 -64.19
C LYS A 526 -1.18 -9.67 -63.20
N GLY A 527 -1.37 -10.34 -62.06
CA GLY A 527 -0.32 -10.61 -61.06
C GLY A 527 -0.07 -9.50 -60.03
N GLY A 528 -0.69 -8.33 -60.16
CA GLY A 528 -0.64 -7.24 -59.17
C GLY A 528 -1.79 -7.27 -58.15
N TRP A 529 -1.58 -6.70 -56.97
CA TRP A 529 -2.63 -6.54 -55.94
C TRP A 529 -3.48 -5.28 -56.20
N THR A 530 -4.80 -5.36 -55.94
CA THR A 530 -5.68 -4.18 -56.05
C THR A 530 -5.38 -3.12 -54.97
N LYS A 531 -5.81 -1.86 -55.18
CA LYS A 531 -5.67 -0.77 -54.19
C LYS A 531 -6.28 -1.11 -52.81
N GLY A 532 -7.23 -2.04 -52.82
CA GLY A 532 -7.86 -2.64 -51.66
C GLY A 532 -9.16 -1.95 -51.25
N LYS A 533 -10.07 -2.69 -50.63
CA LYS A 533 -11.32 -2.15 -50.07
C LYS A 533 -11.19 -2.07 -48.55
N GLN A 534 -11.49 -0.91 -47.96
CA GLN A 534 -11.47 -0.73 -46.52
C GLN A 534 -12.45 -1.70 -45.83
N ILE A 535 -12.01 -2.32 -44.73
CA ILE A 535 -12.82 -3.20 -43.89
C ILE A 535 -13.21 -2.43 -42.62
N SER A 536 -14.47 -2.55 -42.20
CA SER A 536 -14.94 -2.01 -40.93
C SER A 536 -14.32 -2.76 -39.74
N LEU A 537 -13.80 -2.01 -38.76
CA LEU A 537 -13.16 -2.58 -37.56
C LEU A 537 -14.10 -3.46 -36.73
N LYS A 538 -15.41 -3.17 -36.74
CA LYS A 538 -16.45 -4.00 -36.11
C LYS A 538 -16.41 -5.47 -36.57
N ARG A 539 -15.93 -5.76 -37.77
CA ARG A 539 -15.84 -7.14 -38.29
C ARG A 539 -14.84 -8.00 -37.52
N PHE A 540 -13.92 -7.40 -36.78
CA PHE A 540 -12.92 -8.12 -36.01
C PHE A 540 -13.38 -8.46 -34.57
N THR A 541 -14.54 -7.97 -34.12
CA THR A 541 -15.00 -8.21 -32.73
C THR A 541 -15.87 -9.46 -32.56
N SER A 542 -16.26 -10.11 -33.66
CA SER A 542 -17.10 -11.31 -33.66
C SER A 542 -16.40 -12.42 -34.44
N PRO A 543 -16.24 -13.63 -33.87
CA PRO A 543 -15.67 -14.77 -34.59
C PRO A 543 -16.41 -15.11 -35.89
N ARG A 544 -17.70 -14.74 -36.02
CA ARG A 544 -18.51 -15.00 -37.22
C ARG A 544 -18.16 -14.08 -38.39
N ASP A 545 -17.72 -12.86 -38.12
CA ASP A 545 -17.49 -11.81 -39.14
C ASP A 545 -16.00 -11.67 -39.53
N MET A 546 -15.13 -12.30 -38.74
CA MET A 546 -13.68 -12.24 -38.87
C MET A 546 -13.20 -12.90 -40.18
N PRO A 547 -12.38 -12.21 -40.99
CA PRO A 547 -11.87 -12.79 -42.22
C PRO A 547 -11.04 -14.05 -41.98
N THR A 548 -11.25 -15.10 -42.77
CA THR A 548 -10.57 -16.39 -42.60
C THR A 548 -9.12 -16.40 -43.09
N TYR A 549 -8.72 -15.39 -43.85
CA TYR A 549 -7.39 -15.27 -44.47
C TYR A 549 -6.37 -14.46 -43.65
N LEU A 550 -6.71 -14.06 -42.42
CA LEU A 550 -5.78 -13.34 -41.55
C LEU A 550 -4.56 -14.20 -41.26
N THR A 551 -3.37 -13.61 -41.44
CA THR A 551 -2.12 -14.21 -40.97
C THR A 551 -2.05 -14.16 -39.45
N ASP A 552 -1.18 -14.94 -38.82
CA ASP A 552 -0.93 -14.82 -37.38
C ASP A 552 -0.46 -13.41 -37.00
N HIS A 553 0.27 -12.74 -37.90
CA HIS A 553 0.69 -11.35 -37.73
C HIS A 553 -0.50 -10.37 -37.76
N ASP A 554 -1.45 -10.57 -38.67
CA ASP A 554 -2.68 -9.76 -38.70
C ASP A 554 -3.54 -9.97 -37.45
N ARG A 555 -3.60 -11.22 -36.93
CA ARG A 555 -4.33 -11.54 -35.69
C ARG A 555 -3.73 -10.85 -34.48
N GLN A 556 -2.41 -10.73 -34.39
CA GLN A 556 -1.73 -9.98 -33.33
C GLN A 556 -2.09 -8.49 -33.37
N ILE A 557 -2.17 -7.88 -34.55
CA ILE A 557 -2.60 -6.49 -34.70
C ILE A 557 -4.07 -6.35 -34.28
N VAL A 558 -4.95 -7.25 -34.75
CA VAL A 558 -6.38 -7.26 -34.44
C VAL A 558 -6.66 -7.43 -32.94
N ALA A 559 -5.84 -8.17 -32.21
CA ALA A 559 -5.98 -8.36 -30.76
C ALA A 559 -5.84 -7.04 -29.95
N ASN A 560 -5.29 -5.98 -30.56
CA ASN A 560 -5.15 -4.65 -29.95
C ASN A 560 -6.32 -3.70 -30.33
N LEU A 561 -7.43 -4.25 -30.81
CA LEU A 561 -8.64 -3.47 -31.12
C LEU A 561 -9.40 -3.13 -29.82
N GLU A 562 -9.57 -1.85 -29.57
CA GLU A 562 -10.31 -1.30 -28.42
C GLU A 562 -11.72 -0.90 -28.84
N VAL A 563 -12.69 -1.14 -27.95
CA VAL A 563 -14.10 -0.83 -28.14
C VAL A 563 -14.52 0.12 -27.02
N GLU A 564 -14.83 1.37 -27.38
CA GLU A 564 -15.28 2.35 -26.41
C GLU A 564 -16.80 2.52 -26.50
N HIS A 565 -17.46 2.41 -25.36
CA HIS A 565 -18.90 2.60 -25.21
C HIS A 565 -19.14 3.96 -24.55
N PRO A 566 -19.84 4.90 -25.21
CA PRO A 566 -20.13 6.21 -24.61
C PRO A 566 -20.89 6.04 -23.29
N GLN A 567 -20.34 6.56 -22.18
CA GLN A 567 -20.91 6.41 -20.83
C GLN A 567 -22.15 7.28 -20.56
N TYR A 568 -22.48 8.21 -21.47
CA TYR A 568 -23.67 9.06 -21.36
C TYR A 568 -24.38 9.14 -22.72
N TYR A 569 -25.69 8.86 -22.69
CA TYR A 569 -26.69 8.77 -23.78
C TYR A 569 -26.91 7.39 -24.41
N TYR A 570 -28.17 6.97 -24.26
CA TYR A 570 -28.81 5.71 -24.64
C TYR A 570 -28.87 5.43 -26.17
N TYR A 571 -28.03 6.09 -26.99
CA TYR A 571 -28.07 6.03 -28.46
C TYR A 571 -26.69 6.12 -29.15
N GLY A 572 -25.57 5.99 -28.43
CA GLY A 572 -24.23 5.98 -29.04
C GLY A 572 -23.88 4.61 -29.63
N SER A 573 -23.52 4.54 -30.91
CA SER A 573 -22.84 3.35 -31.46
C SER A 573 -21.41 3.27 -30.91
N PRO A 574 -20.90 2.07 -30.59
CA PRO A 574 -19.52 1.91 -30.10
C PRO A 574 -18.51 2.44 -31.13
N SER A 575 -17.49 3.14 -30.66
CA SER A 575 -16.31 3.49 -31.45
C SER A 575 -15.28 2.36 -31.38
N TYR A 576 -14.57 2.15 -32.49
CA TYR A 576 -13.54 1.12 -32.63
C TYR A 576 -12.23 1.80 -33.05
N SER A 577 -11.17 1.57 -32.29
CA SER A 577 -9.84 2.12 -32.58
C SER A 577 -8.77 1.13 -32.15
N PHE A 578 -7.58 1.23 -32.75
CA PHE A 578 -6.44 0.43 -32.30
C PHE A 578 -5.68 1.18 -31.21
N GLY A 579 -5.43 0.50 -30.09
CA GLY A 579 -4.54 1.00 -29.05
C GLY A 579 -3.07 0.97 -29.49
N GLU A 580 -2.19 1.59 -28.70
CA GLU A 580 -0.76 1.72 -29.01
C GLU A 580 -0.06 0.36 -29.26
N GLY A 581 -0.53 -0.71 -28.62
CA GLY A 581 0.00 -2.07 -28.82
C GLY A 581 -0.09 -2.57 -30.26
N ALA A 582 -0.99 -2.01 -31.07
CA ALA A 582 -1.05 -2.32 -32.50
C ALA A 582 0.19 -1.82 -33.26
N LEU A 583 0.83 -0.72 -32.84
CA LEU A 583 2.07 -0.23 -33.46
C LEU A 583 3.24 -1.21 -33.21
N LEU A 584 3.27 -1.85 -32.05
CA LEU A 584 4.25 -2.91 -31.74
C LEU A 584 3.98 -4.17 -32.57
N ALA A 585 2.70 -4.57 -32.68
CA ALA A 585 2.30 -5.71 -33.50
C ALA A 585 2.50 -5.50 -35.02
N LEU A 586 2.77 -4.27 -35.47
CA LEU A 586 3.12 -3.98 -36.86
C LEU A 586 4.61 -4.16 -37.18
N VAL A 587 5.47 -4.33 -36.18
CA VAL A 587 6.93 -4.48 -36.38
C VAL A 587 7.23 -5.69 -37.26
N GLY A 588 7.99 -5.48 -38.34
CA GLY A 588 8.32 -6.52 -39.31
C GLY A 588 7.16 -6.87 -40.26
N HIS A 589 6.00 -6.21 -40.16
CA HIS A 589 4.85 -6.53 -41.00
C HIS A 589 5.12 -6.19 -42.47
N PRO A 590 4.94 -7.14 -43.41
CA PRO A 590 5.38 -6.93 -44.79
C PRO A 590 4.47 -6.01 -45.62
N LEU A 591 3.27 -5.71 -45.12
CA LEU A 591 2.20 -5.05 -45.89
C LEU A 591 1.62 -3.83 -45.17
N VAL A 592 2.50 -2.91 -44.77
CA VAL A 592 2.12 -1.61 -44.20
C VAL A 592 2.49 -0.50 -45.16
N PHE A 593 1.56 0.42 -45.39
CA PHE A 593 1.70 1.51 -46.36
C PHE A 593 1.18 2.81 -45.76
N TRP A 594 1.71 3.94 -46.22
CA TRP A 594 1.18 5.24 -45.80
C TRP A 594 -0.23 5.45 -46.36
N ALA A 595 -1.10 6.10 -45.58
CA ALA A 595 -2.48 6.38 -45.99
C ALA A 595 -2.54 7.38 -47.16
N ASP A 596 -1.68 8.40 -47.15
CA ASP A 596 -1.54 9.44 -48.17
C ASP A 596 -0.72 8.97 -49.39
N MET A 597 0.19 8.01 -49.20
CA MET A 597 0.99 7.41 -50.27
C MET A 597 0.82 5.88 -50.29
N PRO A 598 -0.28 5.37 -50.88
CA PRO A 598 -0.66 3.96 -50.78
C PRO A 598 0.27 2.99 -51.51
N ASP A 599 1.14 3.47 -52.39
CA ASP A 599 2.13 2.65 -53.08
C ASP A 599 3.50 2.63 -52.37
N VAL A 600 3.68 3.47 -51.35
CA VAL A 600 4.92 3.55 -50.56
C VAL A 600 4.80 2.63 -49.35
N ARG A 601 5.50 1.49 -49.42
CA ARG A 601 5.63 0.56 -48.29
C ARG A 601 6.45 1.20 -47.18
N ILE A 602 6.00 1.00 -45.94
CA ILE A 602 6.70 1.40 -44.73
C ILE A 602 7.35 0.17 -44.11
N ASN A 603 8.61 0.27 -43.75
CA ASN A 603 9.27 -0.69 -42.88
C ASN A 603 9.09 -0.23 -41.44
N ILE A 604 8.26 -0.95 -40.68
CA ILE A 604 8.12 -0.74 -39.24
C ILE A 604 9.13 -1.63 -38.54
N VAL A 605 10.07 -1.03 -37.82
CA VAL A 605 11.18 -1.73 -37.17
C VAL A 605 11.11 -1.54 -35.66
N ALA A 606 11.50 -2.59 -34.92
CA ALA A 606 11.77 -2.45 -33.50
C ALA A 606 12.94 -1.50 -33.29
N GLY A 607 12.78 -0.59 -32.35
CA GLY A 607 13.85 0.19 -31.78
C GLY A 607 14.01 -0.09 -30.30
N GLU A 608 15.18 0.22 -29.78
CA GLU A 608 15.46 0.29 -28.35
C GLU A 608 15.73 1.76 -27.99
N PRO A 609 15.37 2.22 -26.78
CA PRO A 609 15.85 3.50 -26.30
C PRO A 609 17.34 3.40 -25.97
N GLU A 610 18.00 4.56 -25.99
CA GLU A 610 19.44 4.64 -25.81
C GLU A 610 19.76 5.63 -24.67
N LEU A 611 20.67 5.26 -23.78
CA LEU A 611 21.23 6.17 -22.80
C LEU A 611 22.48 6.82 -23.39
N VAL A 612 22.44 8.14 -23.56
CA VAL A 612 23.51 8.91 -24.18
C VAL A 612 24.28 9.66 -23.09
N VAL A 613 25.59 9.42 -23.01
CA VAL A 613 26.53 10.09 -22.10
C VAL A 613 27.46 10.98 -22.91
N LYS A 614 27.37 12.29 -22.71
CA LYS A 614 28.21 13.28 -23.41
C LYS A 614 29.00 14.13 -22.45
N GLN A 615 30.24 14.44 -22.82
CA GLN A 615 30.98 15.51 -22.15
C GLN A 615 30.48 16.87 -22.63
N ILE A 616 30.12 17.74 -21.70
CA ILE A 616 29.62 19.10 -21.96
C ILE A 616 30.60 20.15 -21.42
N TRP A 617 30.40 21.42 -21.78
CA TRP A 617 31.30 22.51 -21.35
C TRP A 617 31.33 22.66 -19.82
N GLY A 618 32.49 23.07 -19.29
CA GLY A 618 32.67 23.32 -17.85
C GLY A 618 33.01 22.07 -17.02
N ASP A 619 33.67 21.08 -17.63
CA ASP A 619 34.12 19.83 -16.97
C ASP A 619 32.98 19.03 -16.32
N ARG A 620 31.91 18.81 -17.11
CA ARG A 620 30.71 18.08 -16.71
C ARG A 620 30.33 17.01 -17.73
N LEU A 621 29.65 15.98 -17.25
CA LEU A 621 29.06 14.90 -18.05
C LEU A 621 27.54 15.03 -18.00
N ARG A 622 26.88 14.85 -19.14
CA ARG A 622 25.41 14.81 -19.26
C ARG A 622 24.97 13.42 -19.68
N LEU A 623 24.10 12.82 -18.88
CA LEU A 623 23.40 11.57 -19.20
C LEU A 623 21.97 11.91 -19.65
N SER A 624 21.50 11.35 -20.76
CA SER A 624 20.16 11.60 -21.28
C SER A 624 19.59 10.43 -22.07
N LEU A 625 18.29 10.19 -21.97
CA LEU A 625 17.61 9.19 -22.82
C LEU A 625 17.29 9.72 -24.22
N SER A 626 17.40 8.84 -25.21
CA SER A 626 17.04 9.11 -26.60
C SER A 626 16.25 7.94 -27.18
N PRO A 627 14.97 8.13 -27.58
CA PRO A 627 14.15 9.33 -27.39
C PRO A 627 13.84 9.61 -25.90
N GLU A 628 13.32 10.80 -25.60
CA GLU A 628 12.83 11.12 -24.26
C GLU A 628 11.64 10.22 -23.90
N ILE A 629 11.64 9.73 -22.67
CA ILE A 629 10.61 8.81 -22.17
C ILE A 629 9.89 9.48 -21.01
N HIS A 630 8.57 9.58 -21.12
CA HIS A 630 7.73 10.07 -20.03
C HIS A 630 7.02 8.92 -19.33
N THR A 631 6.51 9.20 -18.14
CA THR A 631 5.96 8.20 -17.22
C THR A 631 4.77 7.40 -17.75
N HIS A 632 4.04 7.92 -18.74
CA HIS A 632 2.89 7.27 -19.35
C HIS A 632 3.19 6.64 -20.71
N ASN A 633 4.44 6.72 -21.19
CA ASN A 633 4.79 6.20 -22.50
C ASN A 633 4.97 4.68 -22.38
N TYR A 634 4.02 3.91 -22.91
CA TYR A 634 4.13 2.45 -23.04
C TYR A 634 4.69 2.05 -24.41
N THR A 635 4.37 2.85 -25.43
CA THR A 635 4.94 2.73 -26.77
C THR A 635 5.44 4.09 -27.23
N LEU A 636 6.54 4.10 -27.99
CA LEU A 636 6.99 5.29 -28.71
C LEU A 636 7.13 4.94 -30.18
N ALA A 637 6.76 5.88 -31.06
CA ALA A 637 6.98 5.74 -32.49
C ALA A 637 7.43 7.06 -33.09
N PHE A 638 8.41 7.01 -34.00
CA PHE A 638 8.86 8.18 -34.75
C PHE A 638 9.39 7.78 -36.12
N LYS A 639 9.28 8.72 -37.08
CA LYS A 639 9.77 8.52 -38.44
C LYS A 639 11.30 8.66 -38.45
N GLU A 640 12.00 7.53 -38.53
CA GLU A 640 13.46 7.51 -38.67
C GLU A 640 13.86 7.94 -40.10
N THR A 641 13.15 7.43 -41.10
CA THR A 641 13.19 7.94 -42.48
C THR A 641 11.78 7.98 -43.06
N PRO A 642 11.54 8.62 -44.20
CA PRO A 642 10.18 8.68 -44.76
C PRO A 642 9.57 7.32 -45.17
N THR A 643 10.36 6.24 -45.25
CA THR A 643 9.89 4.86 -45.47
C THR A 643 10.17 3.93 -44.29
N ARG A 644 10.66 4.46 -43.16
CA ARG A 644 10.99 3.66 -41.96
C ARG A 644 10.45 4.32 -40.70
N LEU A 645 9.53 3.62 -40.02
CA LEU A 645 9.01 4.01 -38.72
C LEU A 645 9.70 3.15 -37.66
N LYS A 646 10.37 3.78 -36.69
CA LYS A 646 10.96 3.10 -35.54
C LYS A 646 9.91 3.08 -34.43
N VAL A 647 9.56 1.90 -33.95
CA VAL A 647 8.62 1.69 -32.85
C VAL A 647 9.36 1.05 -31.69
N ILE A 648 9.28 1.67 -30.53
CA ILE A 648 10.00 1.29 -29.32
C ILE A 648 8.97 0.84 -28.30
N ALA A 649 9.10 -0.41 -27.86
CA ALA A 649 8.43 -0.88 -26.65
C ALA A 649 9.13 -0.21 -25.46
N VAL A 650 8.39 0.63 -24.73
CA VAL A 650 8.92 1.22 -23.52
C VAL A 650 8.61 0.23 -22.40
N SER A 651 9.64 -0.49 -21.95
CA SER A 651 9.53 -1.35 -20.77
C SER A 651 9.41 -0.49 -19.51
N ASP A 652 9.01 -1.10 -18.41
CA ASP A 652 9.05 -0.45 -17.11
C ASP A 652 10.47 0.01 -16.74
N ASP A 653 11.50 -0.76 -17.13
CA ASP A 653 12.91 -0.38 -16.96
C ASP A 653 13.26 0.91 -17.69
N HIS A 654 12.78 1.07 -18.93
CA HIS A 654 13.01 2.28 -19.71
C HIS A 654 12.35 3.51 -19.06
N ARG A 655 11.10 3.39 -18.57
CA ARG A 655 10.42 4.45 -17.82
C ARG A 655 11.13 4.78 -16.50
N ARG A 656 11.69 3.75 -15.85
CA ARG A 656 12.39 3.91 -14.57
C ARG A 656 13.73 4.59 -14.73
N ILE A 657 14.51 4.25 -15.77
CA ILE A 657 15.72 5.01 -16.13
C ILE A 657 15.35 6.48 -16.40
N ALA A 658 14.22 6.74 -17.05
CA ALA A 658 13.76 8.10 -17.33
C ALA A 658 13.42 8.89 -16.07
N GLN A 659 12.75 8.26 -15.09
CA GLN A 659 12.46 8.86 -13.79
C GLN A 659 13.72 9.19 -12.99
N LEU A 660 14.74 8.31 -13.04
CA LEU A 660 16.02 8.51 -12.35
C LEU A 660 16.85 9.67 -12.94
N LEU A 661 16.70 9.94 -14.23
CA LEU A 661 17.35 11.08 -14.90
C LEU A 661 16.59 12.41 -14.69
N ALA A 662 15.76 12.52 -13.64
CA ALA A 662 14.95 13.68 -13.29
C ALA A 662 13.84 14.02 -14.33
N PRO A 663 12.91 14.96 -14.04
CA PRO A 663 11.78 15.28 -14.92
C PRO A 663 12.17 15.68 -16.35
N SER A 664 13.41 16.16 -16.53
CA SER A 664 13.99 16.55 -17.80
C SER A 664 14.62 15.41 -18.62
N ASN A 665 14.54 14.14 -18.19
CA ASN A 665 15.20 12.99 -18.84
C ASN A 665 16.73 13.18 -18.97
N ARG A 666 17.33 14.00 -18.10
CA ARG A 666 18.71 14.50 -18.19
C ARG A 666 19.31 14.67 -16.80
N LEU A 667 20.50 14.10 -16.59
CA LEU A 667 21.31 14.28 -15.38
C LEU A 667 22.68 14.87 -15.75
N GLU A 668 23.12 15.88 -15.01
CA GLU A 668 24.45 16.48 -15.17
C GLU A 668 25.31 16.26 -13.92
N VAL A 669 26.53 15.76 -14.12
CA VAL A 669 27.46 15.45 -13.04
C VAL A 669 28.85 16.04 -13.33
N PRO A 670 29.66 16.38 -12.30
CA PRO A 670 31.04 16.81 -12.50
C PRO A 670 31.91 15.72 -13.13
N ALA A 671 32.89 16.08 -13.95
CA ALA A 671 33.73 15.12 -14.66
C ALA A 671 34.61 14.26 -13.72
N HIS A 672 35.00 14.77 -12.54
CA HIS A 672 35.76 13.97 -11.56
C HIS A 672 34.98 12.75 -11.03
N ALA A 673 33.65 12.70 -11.23
CA ALA A 673 32.81 11.53 -10.89
C ALA A 673 32.75 10.48 -12.02
N GLN A 674 33.58 10.60 -13.06
CA GLN A 674 33.60 9.72 -14.24
C GLN A 674 33.63 8.23 -13.89
N ASP A 675 34.46 7.81 -12.93
CA ASP A 675 34.56 6.39 -12.55
C ASP A 675 33.28 5.84 -11.92
N GLN A 676 32.54 6.66 -11.18
CA GLN A 676 31.26 6.29 -10.59
C GLN A 676 30.17 6.20 -11.67
N VAL A 677 30.17 7.13 -12.63
CA VAL A 677 29.29 7.08 -13.81
C VAL A 677 29.56 5.82 -14.62
N LEU A 678 30.82 5.50 -14.90
CA LEU A 678 31.22 4.31 -15.66
C LEU A 678 30.74 3.01 -14.99
N LYS A 679 30.90 2.89 -13.67
CA LYS A 679 30.39 1.74 -12.91
C LYS A 679 28.86 1.63 -13.01
N ALA A 680 28.14 2.74 -12.85
CA ALA A 680 26.69 2.78 -12.90
C ALA A 680 26.14 2.42 -14.29
N ILE A 681 26.68 3.01 -15.36
CA ILE A 681 26.22 2.71 -16.73
C ILE A 681 26.57 1.27 -17.12
N THR A 682 27.72 0.74 -16.69
CA THR A 682 28.09 -0.66 -16.96
C THR A 682 27.06 -1.64 -16.38
N ALA A 683 26.51 -1.36 -15.20
CA ALA A 683 25.51 -2.22 -14.54
C ALA A 683 24.17 -2.29 -15.29
N ILE A 684 23.72 -1.19 -15.91
CA ILE A 684 22.44 -1.10 -16.64
C ILE A 684 22.57 -1.35 -18.14
N SER A 685 23.79 -1.63 -18.60
CA SER A 685 24.10 -1.85 -20.01
C SER A 685 23.35 -3.04 -20.62
N SER A 686 22.87 -4.01 -19.83
CA SER A 686 22.01 -5.11 -20.30
C SER A 686 20.58 -4.64 -20.63
N LEU A 687 20.10 -3.59 -19.96
CA LEU A 687 18.72 -3.09 -20.04
C LEU A 687 18.55 -2.04 -21.14
N ILE A 688 19.58 -1.24 -21.37
CA ILE A 688 19.54 -0.17 -22.35
C ILE A 688 20.84 -0.09 -23.12
N THR A 689 20.76 0.24 -24.40
CA THR A 689 21.96 0.51 -25.20
C THR A 689 22.56 1.83 -24.75
N ILE A 690 23.85 1.82 -24.40
CA ILE A 690 24.56 3.01 -23.90
C ILE A 690 25.48 3.53 -24.99
N GLN A 691 25.34 4.82 -25.30
CA GLN A 691 26.26 5.56 -26.16
C GLN A 691 27.05 6.50 -25.27
N SER A 692 28.35 6.25 -25.09
CA SER A 692 29.19 7.00 -24.15
C SER A 692 30.47 7.51 -24.79
N ASP A 693 30.70 8.82 -24.69
CA ASP A 693 31.96 9.46 -25.14
C ASP A 693 33.15 9.18 -24.19
N ILE A 694 32.91 8.65 -22.99
CA ILE A 694 33.91 8.43 -21.93
C ILE A 694 34.27 6.95 -21.68
N GLY A 695 33.74 6.03 -22.49
CA GLY A 695 33.87 4.57 -22.31
C GLY A 695 32.73 3.94 -21.49
N GLY A 696 32.82 2.65 -21.14
CA GLY A 696 31.91 1.97 -20.20
C GLY A 696 30.83 1.04 -20.79
N GLY A 697 30.95 0.61 -22.05
CA GLY A 697 30.09 -0.46 -22.61
C GLY A 697 30.61 -1.85 -22.22
N VAL A 698 29.71 -2.83 -22.03
CA VAL A 698 30.07 -4.27 -21.99
C VAL A 698 30.89 -4.61 -23.22
N ALA A 699 31.83 -5.55 -23.10
CA ALA A 699 32.62 -6.08 -24.21
C ALA A 699 31.73 -6.33 -25.46
N ALA A 700 31.79 -5.40 -26.40
CA ALA A 700 31.16 -5.48 -27.70
C ALA A 700 32.28 -5.72 -28.71
N ALA A 701 32.07 -6.63 -29.66
CA ALA A 701 33.08 -6.87 -30.68
C ALA A 701 33.26 -5.59 -31.51
N ALA A 702 34.49 -5.07 -31.54
CA ALA A 702 34.81 -3.88 -32.30
C ALA A 702 34.84 -4.21 -33.80
N VAL A 703 34.05 -3.48 -34.59
CA VAL A 703 33.99 -3.60 -36.04
C VAL A 703 34.29 -2.25 -36.71
N PRO A 704 34.94 -2.22 -37.88
CA PRO A 704 35.19 -0.98 -38.61
C PRO A 704 33.89 -0.24 -38.96
N ALA A 705 33.87 1.08 -38.80
CA ALA A 705 32.72 1.90 -39.17
C ALA A 705 32.65 2.08 -40.69
N ASP A 706 31.46 1.91 -41.26
CA ASP A 706 31.19 2.28 -42.65
C ASP A 706 30.88 3.78 -42.75
N ALA A 707 31.85 4.55 -43.23
CA ALA A 707 31.69 5.99 -43.46
C ALA A 707 30.94 6.33 -44.76
N THR A 708 30.62 5.32 -45.60
CA THR A 708 30.07 5.52 -46.95
C THR A 708 28.74 6.29 -46.90
N PRO A 709 28.65 7.48 -47.53
CA PRO A 709 27.40 8.21 -47.62
C PRO A 709 26.36 7.44 -48.45
N ARG A 710 25.15 7.31 -47.91
CA ARG A 710 24.00 6.64 -48.52
C ARG A 710 22.96 7.68 -48.91
N VAL A 711 22.60 7.69 -50.20
CA VAL A 711 21.59 8.59 -50.75
C VAL A 711 20.21 7.93 -50.68
N HIS A 712 19.33 8.47 -49.85
CA HIS A 712 17.94 8.02 -49.74
C HIS A 712 17.06 8.88 -50.66
N LEU A 713 16.43 8.22 -51.65
CA LEU A 713 15.55 8.84 -52.64
C LEU A 713 14.10 8.49 -52.35
N LEU A 714 13.22 9.48 -52.39
CA LEU A 714 11.79 9.31 -52.16
C LEU A 714 11.00 10.07 -53.22
N PRO A 715 9.91 9.50 -53.76
CA PRO A 715 9.00 10.24 -54.62
C PRO A 715 8.43 11.46 -53.89
N ALA A 716 8.42 12.62 -54.55
CA ALA A 716 7.83 13.85 -54.04
C ALA A 716 7.13 14.59 -55.19
N GLY A 717 5.84 14.30 -55.39
CA GLY A 717 5.10 14.77 -56.56
C GLY A 717 5.73 14.28 -57.86
N ASP A 718 6.06 15.20 -58.77
CA ASP A 718 6.77 14.91 -60.03
C ASP A 718 8.30 14.86 -59.89
N GLY A 719 8.83 15.02 -58.68
CA GLY A 719 10.26 15.06 -58.36
C GLY A 719 10.71 14.03 -57.32
N LEU A 720 11.94 14.20 -56.81
CA LEU A 720 12.52 13.34 -55.76
C LEU A 720 12.94 14.17 -54.54
N LYS A 721 12.59 13.70 -53.35
CA LYS A 721 13.21 14.15 -52.09
C LYS A 721 14.45 13.29 -51.83
N VAL A 722 15.58 13.95 -51.62
CA VAL A 722 16.89 13.32 -51.43
C VAL A 722 17.37 13.59 -50.00
N SER A 723 17.86 12.57 -49.31
CA SER A 723 18.52 12.69 -47.99
C SER A 723 19.86 11.96 -48.02
N LEU A 724 20.89 12.54 -47.41
CA LEU A 724 22.21 11.93 -47.32
C LEU A 724 22.47 11.48 -45.88
N LEU A 725 22.68 10.18 -45.69
CA LEU A 725 22.84 9.53 -44.38
C LEU A 725 24.07 8.63 -44.37
N THR A 726 24.64 8.35 -43.21
CA THR A 726 25.63 7.28 -43.01
C THR A 726 25.00 6.17 -42.19
N HIS A 727 25.48 4.94 -42.40
CA HIS A 727 25.02 3.78 -41.65
C HIS A 727 26.26 3.04 -41.13
N PRO A 728 26.73 3.37 -39.92
CA PRO A 728 28.01 2.90 -39.39
C PRO A 728 28.12 1.37 -39.32
N PHE A 729 27.00 0.69 -39.14
CA PHE A 729 26.89 -0.76 -39.27
C PHE A 729 26.35 -1.10 -40.66
N PRO A 730 27.05 -1.91 -41.48
CA PRO A 730 26.59 -2.25 -42.82
C PRO A 730 25.19 -2.88 -42.85
N GLU A 731 24.89 -3.70 -41.84
CA GLU A 731 23.62 -4.35 -41.59
C GLU A 731 23.18 -4.10 -40.13
N GLY A 732 21.93 -3.68 -39.91
CA GLY A 732 21.40 -3.37 -38.57
C GLY A 732 21.79 -1.98 -38.02
N GLY A 733 21.19 -1.56 -36.90
CA GLY A 733 21.47 -0.26 -36.27
C GLY A 733 20.73 0.96 -36.86
N SER A 734 21.13 2.14 -36.40
CA SER A 734 20.51 3.44 -36.72
C SER A 734 21.21 4.16 -37.89
N TYR A 735 20.49 5.02 -38.59
CA TYR A 735 21.07 5.94 -39.58
C TYR A 735 21.47 7.26 -38.93
N TYR A 736 22.57 7.85 -39.40
CA TYR A 736 23.09 9.11 -38.89
C TYR A 736 23.25 10.13 -40.01
N ARG A 737 23.22 11.41 -39.65
CA ARG A 737 23.64 12.45 -40.59
C ARG A 737 25.18 12.52 -40.59
N PRO A 738 25.82 12.71 -41.77
CA PRO A 738 27.27 12.74 -41.88
C PRO A 738 27.92 13.74 -40.90
N GLY A 739 28.76 13.22 -40.00
CA GLY A 739 29.49 13.97 -38.97
C GLY A 739 28.62 14.68 -37.91
N GLU A 740 27.38 14.25 -37.73
CA GLU A 740 26.53 14.60 -36.57
C GLU A 740 26.37 13.37 -35.64
N GLY A 741 26.24 13.62 -34.33
CA GLY A 741 26.10 12.57 -33.31
C GLY A 741 27.42 12.19 -32.62
N GLY A 742 27.40 11.13 -31.82
CA GLY A 742 28.58 10.61 -31.10
C GLY A 742 29.57 9.90 -32.02
N LYS A 743 30.85 9.90 -31.62
CA LYS A 743 31.94 9.22 -32.35
C LYS A 743 31.86 7.70 -32.17
N THR A 744 31.62 7.25 -30.94
CA THR A 744 31.45 5.82 -30.64
C THR A 744 29.97 5.45 -30.73
N VAL A 745 29.65 4.39 -31.47
CA VAL A 745 28.28 3.89 -31.63
C VAL A 745 28.23 2.40 -31.33
N ILE A 746 27.26 2.01 -30.52
CA ILE A 746 26.93 0.61 -30.22
C ILE A 746 25.58 0.27 -30.82
N ALA A 747 25.46 -0.91 -31.44
CA ALA A 747 24.18 -1.43 -31.90
C ALA A 747 24.12 -2.95 -31.70
N LYS A 748 22.89 -3.47 -31.57
CA LYS A 748 22.63 -4.91 -31.61
C LYS A 748 22.35 -5.33 -33.05
N VAL A 749 23.23 -6.13 -33.63
CA VAL A 749 23.13 -6.68 -35.00
C VAL A 749 23.04 -8.20 -34.87
N ASP A 750 21.99 -8.80 -35.40
CA ASP A 750 21.71 -10.25 -35.32
C ASP A 750 21.81 -10.84 -33.90
N GLY A 751 21.34 -10.09 -32.91
CA GLY A 751 21.36 -10.51 -31.51
C GLY A 751 22.69 -10.28 -30.79
N GLN A 752 23.76 -9.92 -31.52
CA GLN A 752 25.08 -9.62 -30.96
C GLN A 752 25.29 -8.12 -30.80
N ARG A 753 25.98 -7.71 -29.73
CA ARG A 753 26.35 -6.31 -29.49
C ARG A 753 27.67 -6.00 -30.19
N LEU A 754 27.62 -5.09 -31.15
CA LEU A 754 28.78 -4.62 -31.89
C LEU A 754 29.03 -3.15 -31.55
N GLN A 755 30.30 -2.78 -31.50
CA GLN A 755 30.74 -1.40 -31.30
C GLN A 755 31.55 -0.94 -32.52
N THR A 756 31.36 0.30 -32.92
CA THR A 756 32.14 0.93 -33.97
C THR A 756 32.52 2.38 -33.60
N GLU A 757 33.59 2.88 -34.21
CA GLU A 757 34.07 4.24 -34.00
C GLU A 757 34.04 4.99 -35.34
N ARG A 758 33.16 5.98 -35.42
CA ARG A 758 32.90 6.79 -36.61
C ARG A 758 34.00 7.82 -36.81
N ASP A 759 34.48 7.96 -38.04
CA ASP A 759 35.28 9.11 -38.45
C ASP A 759 34.38 10.25 -38.93
N LEU A 760 33.93 11.08 -37.99
CA LEU A 760 33.03 12.21 -38.27
C LEU A 760 33.62 13.23 -39.26
N LYS A 761 34.96 13.32 -39.38
CA LYS A 761 35.62 14.20 -40.34
C LYS A 761 35.56 13.57 -41.74
N ALA A 762 35.87 12.29 -41.85
CA ALA A 762 35.76 11.55 -43.11
C ALA A 762 34.32 11.50 -43.61
N GLU A 763 33.33 11.27 -42.74
CA GLU A 763 31.91 11.29 -43.11
C GLU A 763 31.51 12.65 -43.72
N LYS A 764 31.90 13.77 -43.09
CA LYS A 764 31.63 15.12 -43.62
C LYS A 764 32.34 15.36 -44.94
N GLN A 765 33.59 14.92 -45.06
CA GLN A 765 34.39 15.10 -46.26
C GLN A 765 33.81 14.30 -47.44
N GLN A 766 33.50 13.01 -47.23
CA GLN A 766 32.88 12.15 -48.24
C GLN A 766 31.49 12.63 -48.64
N ALA A 767 30.68 13.07 -47.66
CA ALA A 767 29.38 13.68 -47.95
C ALA A 767 29.52 14.97 -48.76
N LYS A 768 30.57 15.77 -48.51
CA LYS A 768 30.87 16.99 -49.27
C LYS A 768 31.33 16.65 -50.67
N GLU A 769 32.06 15.55 -50.88
CA GLU A 769 32.46 15.08 -52.21
C GLU A 769 31.26 14.60 -53.05
N VAL A 770 30.28 13.93 -52.41
CA VAL A 770 29.01 13.58 -53.08
C VAL A 770 28.22 14.83 -53.49
N TRP A 771 28.31 15.91 -52.71
CA TRP A 771 27.62 17.18 -52.97
C TRP A 771 28.36 18.13 -53.94
N CYS A 772 29.68 18.26 -53.80
CA CYS A 772 30.55 19.16 -54.55
C CYS A 772 31.26 18.48 -55.74
N GLY A 773 30.98 17.21 -55.99
CA GLY A 773 31.56 16.47 -57.11
C GLY A 773 31.26 17.14 -58.46
N PRO A 774 32.20 17.13 -59.42
CA PRO A 774 32.11 17.87 -60.68
C PRO A 774 30.94 17.48 -61.60
N ASN A 775 30.19 16.42 -61.23
CA ASN A 775 29.05 15.88 -61.99
C ASN A 775 27.68 16.16 -61.35
N TRP A 776 27.62 16.78 -60.16
CA TRP A 776 26.34 17.17 -59.55
C TRP A 776 25.95 18.57 -60.06
N VAL A 777 25.18 18.62 -61.15
CA VAL A 777 24.64 19.89 -61.66
C VAL A 777 23.54 20.36 -60.71
N CYS A 778 23.89 21.29 -59.81
CA CYS A 778 22.92 22.06 -59.03
C CYS A 778 21.97 22.81 -59.99
N PRO A 779 20.66 22.53 -60.02
CA PRO A 779 19.72 23.48 -60.60
C PRO A 779 19.66 24.67 -59.64
N ALA A 780 20.00 25.85 -60.15
CA ALA A 780 20.19 27.10 -59.41
C ALA A 780 18.87 27.71 -58.89
N PRO A 781 18.84 28.98 -58.42
CA PRO A 781 19.14 29.40 -57.05
C PRO A 781 17.94 30.15 -56.43
N SER A 782 17.47 29.74 -55.25
CA SER A 782 16.54 30.57 -54.47
C SER A 782 16.65 30.32 -52.96
N TRP A 783 17.87 30.43 -52.41
CA TRP A 783 18.04 30.54 -50.96
C TRP A 783 19.19 31.50 -50.64
N THR A 784 18.88 32.80 -50.64
CA THR A 784 19.64 33.80 -49.89
C THR A 784 19.15 33.80 -48.43
N SER A 785 20.10 33.80 -47.49
CA SER A 785 19.95 33.75 -46.02
C SER A 785 19.76 32.36 -45.40
N LEU A 786 20.87 31.64 -45.24
CA LEU A 786 21.19 30.78 -44.08
C LEU A 786 22.61 30.21 -44.27
N ALA A 787 23.58 31.11 -44.43
CA ALA A 787 24.99 30.77 -44.36
C ALA A 787 25.35 30.44 -42.90
N LYS A 788 25.06 29.20 -42.46
CA LYS A 788 25.70 28.51 -41.32
C LYS A 788 25.28 27.05 -41.08
N CYS A 789 24.30 26.49 -41.79
CA CYS A 789 23.89 25.08 -41.61
C CYS A 789 23.80 24.33 -42.94
N TRP A 790 24.48 23.19 -43.04
CA TRP A 790 24.31 22.20 -44.09
C TRP A 790 22.85 21.69 -44.13
N PRO A 791 22.11 21.73 -45.25
CA PRO A 791 20.82 21.06 -45.34
C PRO A 791 21.04 19.58 -45.69
N SER A 792 20.77 18.68 -44.75
CA SER A 792 20.85 17.22 -44.94
C SER A 792 19.75 16.63 -45.84
N CYS A 793 18.89 17.46 -46.44
CA CYS A 793 17.76 17.06 -47.26
C CYS A 793 17.35 18.15 -48.26
N TRP A 794 17.03 17.78 -49.51
CA TRP A 794 16.61 18.68 -50.59
C TRP A 794 15.62 18.00 -51.55
N THR A 795 15.04 18.78 -52.47
CA THR A 795 14.13 18.28 -53.52
C THR A 795 14.73 18.54 -54.90
N MET A 796 14.64 17.56 -55.79
CA MET A 796 15.00 17.68 -57.20
C MET A 796 13.72 17.84 -58.04
N GLY A 797 13.76 18.76 -59.02
CA GLY A 797 12.65 19.01 -59.95
C GLY A 797 12.36 17.87 -60.93
N THR A 798 11.40 18.09 -61.83
CA THR A 798 10.70 17.11 -62.70
C THR A 798 11.52 15.93 -63.25
N LYS A 799 10.86 14.77 -63.44
CA LYS A 799 11.41 13.47 -63.90
C LYS A 799 12.61 13.49 -64.88
N PRO A 800 12.68 14.30 -65.96
CA PRO A 800 13.82 14.28 -66.88
C PRO A 800 15.15 14.71 -66.24
N SER A 801 15.13 15.70 -65.33
CA SER A 801 16.34 16.19 -64.64
C SER A 801 16.85 15.24 -63.56
N CYS A 802 15.97 14.45 -62.94
CA CYS A 802 16.34 13.45 -61.95
C CYS A 802 17.10 12.26 -62.57
N LEU A 803 16.66 11.79 -63.74
CA LEU A 803 17.25 10.64 -64.42
C LEU A 803 18.62 10.97 -65.04
N ALA A 804 18.77 12.17 -65.62
CA ALA A 804 20.06 12.64 -66.14
C ALA A 804 21.12 12.78 -65.02
N SER A 805 20.73 13.31 -63.85
CA SER A 805 21.66 13.49 -62.72
C SER A 805 22.11 12.17 -62.08
N LEU A 806 21.24 11.15 -62.06
CA LEU A 806 21.56 9.81 -61.53
C LEU A 806 22.38 8.94 -62.51
N LEU A 807 22.37 9.25 -63.81
CA LEU A 807 23.14 8.52 -64.83
C LEU A 807 24.58 9.03 -64.99
N ILE A 808 24.86 10.31 -64.69
CA ILE A 808 26.19 10.93 -64.87
C ILE A 808 27.19 10.54 -63.75
N THR A 809 26.73 10.04 -62.60
CA THR A 809 27.56 9.57 -61.47
C THR A 809 28.25 8.21 -61.70
N SER A 810 28.24 7.67 -62.92
CA SER A 810 28.60 6.27 -63.21
C SER A 810 30.06 5.96 -63.61
N PRO A 811 31.00 6.90 -63.83
CA PRO A 811 32.39 6.46 -63.94
C PRO A 811 33.36 7.40 -63.22
N PHE A 812 33.89 7.01 -62.06
CA PHE A 812 35.30 7.27 -61.68
C PHE A 812 35.67 6.49 -60.39
N CYS A 813 36.49 5.44 -60.61
CA CYS A 813 37.44 4.72 -59.76
C CYS A 813 37.24 4.60 -58.23
N GLY A 814 37.12 3.34 -57.77
CA GLY A 814 38.00 2.84 -56.72
C GLY A 814 37.42 2.49 -55.36
N SER A 815 36.10 2.40 -55.17
CA SER A 815 35.52 1.72 -53.99
C SER A 815 34.09 1.27 -54.30
N THR A 816 33.75 0.08 -53.85
CA THR A 816 32.53 -0.68 -54.16
C THR A 816 31.25 0.07 -53.77
N TRP A 817 30.47 0.51 -54.76
CA TRP A 817 29.09 0.99 -54.57
C TRP A 817 28.12 -0.20 -54.52
N ILE A 818 27.44 -0.42 -53.39
CA ILE A 818 26.34 -1.39 -53.30
C ILE A 818 25.01 -0.64 -53.49
N ALA A 819 24.55 -0.55 -54.73
CA ALA A 819 23.18 -0.16 -55.03
C ALA A 819 22.27 -1.40 -54.96
N ARG A 820 21.54 -1.61 -53.86
CA ARG A 820 20.40 -2.55 -53.86
C ARG A 820 19.28 -1.94 -54.70
N ARG A 821 19.20 -2.32 -55.98
CA ARG A 821 18.05 -2.02 -56.85
C ARG A 821 16.80 -2.67 -56.27
N LEU A 822 15.80 -1.87 -55.91
CA LEU A 822 14.42 -2.32 -55.89
C LEU A 822 13.96 -2.47 -57.36
N PRO A 823 13.24 -3.54 -57.74
CA PRO A 823 12.70 -3.67 -59.08
C PRO A 823 11.64 -2.59 -59.30
N ILE A 824 11.98 -1.60 -60.12
CA ILE A 824 11.03 -0.64 -60.67
C ILE A 824 10.47 -1.31 -61.93
N ASN A 825 9.22 -1.79 -61.87
CA ASN A 825 8.48 -2.12 -63.08
C ASN A 825 8.16 -0.81 -63.81
N THR A 826 8.65 -0.66 -65.04
CA THR A 826 8.11 0.26 -66.05
C THR A 826 6.70 -0.13 -66.45
#